data_AF-A0A178VE54-F1
#
_entry.id   AF-A0A178VE54-F1
#
_cell.length_a   1.000
_cell.length_b   1.000
_cell.length_c   1.000
_cell.angle_alpha   90.00
_cell.angle_beta   90.00
_cell.angle_gamma   90.00
#
_symmetry.space_group_name_H-M   'P 1'
#
loop_
_entity.id
_entity.type
_entity.pdbx_description
1 polymer ?
#
loop_
_entity_poly.entity_id
_entity_poly.type
_entity_poly.pdbx_seq_one_letter_code
_entity_poly.pdbx_strand_id
1 'polypeptide(L)'
;MAASLVRSCCSRASRAITTVRFMSNVPEDTVYGGPKPQNSNQRVTLTQLRQKHRKGEPITMVTAYDYPSAVHIDTAGIDVCLVGDSAAMVVHGYDTTLPISLEEMLVHCRAVARGAKRPLLVGDLPFGTYESSTNQAVDTAVRVLKEGGMDAIKLEGGSPSRITAAKSIVEAGIAVMGHVGLTPQAISVLGGFRPQGKNIASAVKVVETAMALQEAGCFSVVLECVPPPVAAAATSALNIPTIGIGAGPFCSGQVLVYHDLLGMMQHPHQAKVTPKFCKQYAQVGEVINKALLEYKEEVSKHLFPGPSHSPYKISSSDLDGFLSELQKLGLDKAASDAAASAEKMDHSDSPSSHESLSALVVSSSSASPLVFSQITRRLGSYSLAISFFEYLDAKSQSLKRREESLSLALQSVIEFAGSEPDPRDKLLRLYEIAKEKNIPLTVVATNLLIRWFGRMGMVNQSVLVYERLDSNMKNSQVRNVVVDVLLRNGLVDDAFKVLDEMLQKESVFPPNRITADIVLHEGACENQLLSKLALSDKHGEASPYFHGWKAYDNNPFHPTHNPQGVIQMGLAENQLCSDLIKEWIKENPQASICTAEGIDSFSDIAVFQDYHGLKQFRQAIATFMERARGGRVRFEAERVVMSGGATGANETIMFCLADPGDAFLVPTPYYAAFDRDLRWRTGVRIIPVECSSSNNFQVTKQALESAYLKAQETGIKIKGLIISNPSNPLGTSLDRETLESLVSFINDKQIHLVCDEIYAATVFAEPGFISVAEIIQEMYYVNRDLIHIVYSLSKDMGLPGFRVGVVYSYNDVVVSCARRMSSFGLVSSQTQSFLAAMLSDQSFVDNFLVEVSKRVAKRHHMFTEGLEEMGISCLRSNAGLFVLMDLRHMLKDKTFDSEMALWRVIINKVKINVSPGSSFHCSEPGWFRVCFANMDEDTLQIALERIKDFVVGDRANKNKNCNCICNNKRENKKRKSFQKNLKLSLSSMRYEEHVRSPKLMSPHSPLLRA
;
A
#
# COMPACT_ATOMS: atom_id res chain seq x y z
N MET A 1 31.37 -43.22 52.93
CA MET A 1 30.20 -44.11 52.75
C MET A 1 29.74 -43.91 51.32
N ALA A 2 29.99 -44.86 50.41
CA ALA A 2 29.16 -46.05 50.15
C ALA A 2 27.79 -45.65 49.54
N ALA A 3 27.34 -46.15 48.39
CA ALA A 3 27.95 -47.04 47.38
C ALA A 3 27.24 -46.80 46.01
N SER A 4 27.90 -46.87 44.83
CA SER A 4 27.89 -48.03 43.88
C SER A 4 26.50 -48.35 43.26
N LEU A 5 26.27 -48.63 41.97
CA LEU A 5 27.04 -49.28 40.88
C LEU A 5 26.65 -48.63 39.50
N VAL A 6 27.47 -48.52 38.43
CA VAL A 6 28.27 -49.55 37.67
C VAL A 6 27.30 -50.50 36.92
N ARG A 7 27.33 -50.79 35.59
CA ARG A 7 28.28 -50.73 34.43
C ARG A 7 27.41 -50.73 33.13
N SER A 8 27.85 -50.67 31.86
CA SER A 8 29.15 -50.86 31.17
C SER A 8 29.16 -50.07 29.83
N CYS A 9 30.27 -49.43 29.39
CA CYS A 9 31.25 -49.92 28.38
C CYS A 9 30.67 -50.14 26.95
N CYS A 10 31.31 -49.78 25.83
CA CYS A 10 32.62 -49.17 25.48
C CYS A 10 32.57 -48.76 23.97
N SER A 11 33.47 -48.03 23.29
CA SER A 11 34.74 -47.28 23.53
C SER A 11 35.04 -46.43 22.25
N ARG A 12 35.93 -45.43 22.18
CA ARG A 12 37.41 -45.54 21.98
C ARG A 12 38.06 -44.13 21.84
N ALA A 13 39.31 -44.02 22.35
CA ALA A 13 40.48 -43.21 21.89
C ALA A 13 40.46 -41.65 22.02
N SER A 14 41.32 -40.97 22.81
CA SER A 14 42.81 -40.77 22.73
C SER A 14 43.26 -39.85 21.57
N ARG A 15 44.14 -38.83 21.66
CA ARG A 15 45.12 -38.25 22.65
C ARG A 15 45.28 -36.73 22.28
N ALA A 16 45.40 -35.73 23.17
CA ALA A 16 46.45 -35.33 24.13
C ALA A 16 47.61 -34.44 23.56
N ILE A 17 48.06 -33.45 24.38
CA ILE A 17 49.40 -32.78 24.47
C ILE A 17 49.59 -31.28 24.03
N THR A 18 49.96 -30.47 25.06
CA THR A 18 50.69 -29.15 25.17
C THR A 18 50.37 -27.88 24.36
N THR A 19 49.84 -26.90 25.10
CA THR A 19 50.41 -25.57 25.42
C THR A 19 51.63 -25.02 24.65
N VAL A 20 51.45 -23.84 24.01
CA VAL A 20 52.42 -22.72 23.97
C VAL A 20 51.63 -21.41 24.15
N ARG A 21 52.20 -20.42 24.87
CA ARG A 21 51.56 -19.11 25.14
C ARG A 21 51.53 -18.21 23.90
N PHE A 22 50.48 -17.42 23.76
CA PHE A 22 50.59 -16.02 23.32
C PHE A 22 49.78 -15.12 24.27
N MET A 23 50.33 -13.96 24.60
CA MET A 23 49.67 -12.95 25.42
C MET A 23 48.77 -12.08 24.54
N SER A 24 47.53 -11.82 24.96
CA SER A 24 46.81 -10.63 24.52
C SER A 24 45.98 -10.08 25.67
N ASN A 25 46.35 -8.89 26.15
CA ASN A 25 45.56 -8.15 27.13
C ASN A 25 44.18 -7.85 26.55
N VAL A 26 43.13 -8.32 27.22
CA VAL A 26 41.75 -7.84 27.06
C VAL A 26 41.33 -7.35 28.45
N PRO A 27 40.77 -6.13 28.61
CA PRO A 27 40.43 -5.61 29.93
C PRO A 27 39.33 -6.44 30.61
N GLU A 28 39.49 -6.70 31.91
CA GLU A 28 38.50 -7.43 32.74
C GLU A 28 37.32 -6.56 33.22
N ASP A 29 37.25 -5.29 32.79
CA ASP A 29 36.31 -4.29 33.30
C ASP A 29 34.97 -4.19 32.52
N THR A 30 34.21 -5.29 32.47
CA THR A 30 32.78 -5.23 32.09
C THR A 30 31.88 -5.38 33.32
N VAL A 31 31.41 -4.24 33.86
CA VAL A 31 30.62 -4.16 35.10
C VAL A 31 29.24 -4.84 35.00
N TYR A 32 28.70 -4.96 33.79
CA TYR A 32 27.50 -5.75 33.50
C TYR A 32 27.76 -6.70 32.33
N GLY A 33 27.13 -7.87 32.37
CA GLY A 33 27.10 -8.83 31.26
C GLY A 33 26.24 -8.31 30.10
N GLY A 34 26.78 -7.36 29.32
CA GLY A 34 26.26 -7.03 28.00
C GLY A 34 26.27 -8.26 27.08
N PRO A 35 25.56 -8.22 25.92
CA PRO A 35 25.49 -9.35 25.00
C PRO A 35 26.90 -9.86 24.64
N LYS A 36 27.14 -11.16 24.87
CA LYS A 36 28.45 -11.81 24.73
C LYS A 36 29.08 -11.53 23.35
N PRO A 37 30.41 -11.33 23.25
CA PRO A 37 31.07 -11.13 21.95
C PRO A 37 30.91 -12.35 21.03
N GLN A 38 30.27 -12.15 19.86
CA GLN A 38 29.66 -13.22 19.02
C GLN A 38 30.55 -13.90 17.94
N ASN A 39 31.85 -14.16 18.16
CA ASN A 39 32.77 -14.76 17.15
C ASN A 39 32.78 -14.07 15.75
N SER A 40 33.25 -14.73 14.69
CA SER A 40 33.46 -14.14 13.35
C SER A 40 32.18 -13.74 12.57
N ASN A 41 30.99 -14.03 13.12
CA ASN A 41 29.70 -13.50 12.65
C ASN A 41 29.28 -12.22 13.40
N GLN A 42 30.18 -11.61 14.19
CA GLN A 42 29.94 -10.35 14.89
C GLN A 42 29.54 -9.21 13.95
N ARG A 43 28.55 -8.42 14.40
CA ARG A 43 28.30 -7.09 13.87
C ARG A 43 29.56 -6.23 13.98
N VAL A 44 29.94 -5.56 12.90
CA VAL A 44 31.08 -4.64 12.83
C VAL A 44 30.82 -3.44 13.73
N THR A 45 31.77 -3.17 14.61
CA THR A 45 31.68 -2.13 15.64
C THR A 45 32.54 -0.92 15.31
N LEU A 46 32.22 0.23 15.91
CA LEU A 46 33.05 1.44 15.82
C LEU A 46 34.49 1.20 16.28
N THR A 47 34.69 0.31 17.25
CA THR A 47 36.01 -0.10 17.75
C THR A 47 36.81 -0.84 16.67
N GLN A 48 36.19 -1.76 15.94
CA GLN A 48 36.83 -2.46 14.80
C GLN A 48 37.16 -1.48 13.67
N LEU A 49 36.25 -0.56 13.30
CA LEU A 49 36.54 0.46 12.28
C LEU A 49 37.72 1.38 12.67
N ARG A 50 37.76 1.84 13.93
CA ARG A 50 38.91 2.59 14.48
C ARG A 50 40.20 1.78 14.48
N GLN A 51 40.13 0.47 14.74
CA GLN A 51 41.28 -0.42 14.68
C GLN A 51 41.78 -0.60 13.23
N LYS A 52 40.88 -0.80 12.26
CA LYS A 52 41.23 -0.87 10.83
C LYS A 52 41.95 0.40 10.38
N HIS A 53 41.37 1.57 10.67
CA HIS A 53 41.99 2.88 10.39
C HIS A 53 43.40 3.01 11.00
N ARG A 54 43.58 2.72 12.29
CA ARG A 54 44.90 2.80 12.97
C ARG A 54 45.97 1.87 12.39
N LYS A 55 45.57 0.76 11.75
CA LYS A 55 46.48 -0.17 11.07
C LYS A 55 46.69 0.14 9.59
N GLY A 56 45.92 1.06 9.00
CA GLY A 56 45.85 1.26 7.55
C GLY A 56 45.13 0.13 6.80
N GLU A 57 44.32 -0.69 7.47
CA GLU A 57 43.47 -1.70 6.82
C GLU A 57 42.25 -1.01 6.17
N PRO A 58 42.01 -1.14 4.85
CA PRO A 58 40.91 -0.44 4.18
C PRO A 58 39.52 -0.82 4.68
N ILE A 59 38.66 0.18 4.88
CA ILE A 59 37.24 0.00 5.22
C ILE A 59 36.40 -0.07 3.95
N THR A 60 35.56 -1.10 3.84
CA THR A 60 34.62 -1.32 2.74
C THR A 60 33.21 -0.86 3.11
N MET A 61 32.58 -0.08 2.25
CA MET A 61 31.25 0.46 2.49
C MET A 61 30.43 0.42 1.20
N VAL A 62 29.16 0.00 1.28
CA VAL A 62 28.24 -0.06 0.14
C VAL A 62 26.86 0.36 0.62
N THR A 63 26.07 1.03 -0.22
CA THR A 63 24.69 1.39 0.15
C THR A 63 23.73 0.22 0.03
N ALA A 64 22.62 0.20 0.77
CA ALA A 64 21.48 -0.69 0.50
C ALA A 64 20.17 -0.01 0.82
N TYR A 65 19.10 -0.55 0.24
CA TYR A 65 17.76 0.06 0.29
C TYR A 65 16.65 -0.96 0.55
N ASP A 66 16.91 -2.26 0.34
CA ASP A 66 15.92 -3.32 0.54
C ASP A 66 16.52 -4.55 1.25
N TYR A 67 15.68 -5.55 1.51
CA TYR A 67 16.11 -6.77 2.17
C TYR A 67 17.09 -7.60 1.32
N PRO A 68 16.85 -7.86 0.02
CA PRO A 68 17.80 -8.60 -0.83
C PRO A 68 19.19 -7.93 -0.95
N SER A 69 19.26 -6.62 -1.22
CA SER A 69 20.55 -5.91 -1.32
C SER A 69 21.34 -5.97 0.00
N ALA A 70 20.65 -5.85 1.13
CA ALA A 70 21.26 -6.01 2.46
C ALA A 70 21.81 -7.43 2.69
N VAL A 71 21.07 -8.48 2.32
CA VAL A 71 21.54 -9.87 2.42
C VAL A 71 22.78 -10.11 1.55
N HIS A 72 22.85 -9.52 0.35
CA HIS A 72 24.03 -9.63 -0.51
C HIS A 72 25.26 -8.94 0.09
N ILE A 73 25.09 -7.72 0.65
CA ILE A 73 26.18 -6.97 1.31
C ILE A 73 26.70 -7.68 2.56
N ASP A 74 25.80 -8.25 3.36
CA ASP A 74 26.13 -9.04 4.55
C ASP A 74 26.96 -10.29 4.17
N THR A 75 26.45 -11.03 3.18
CA THR A 75 27.10 -12.24 2.62
C THR A 75 28.47 -11.94 2.01
N ALA A 76 28.63 -10.78 1.36
CA ALA A 76 29.89 -10.32 0.77
C ALA A 76 30.92 -9.84 1.82
N GLY A 77 30.54 -9.74 3.10
CA GLY A 77 31.46 -9.38 4.18
C GLY A 77 31.86 -7.89 4.21
N ILE A 78 31.08 -7.01 3.59
CA ILE A 78 31.31 -5.55 3.60
C ILE A 78 31.31 -5.03 5.05
N ASP A 79 32.18 -4.06 5.40
CA ASP A 79 32.30 -3.59 6.78
C ASP A 79 31.13 -2.70 7.22
N VAL A 80 30.64 -1.83 6.32
CA VAL A 80 29.59 -0.84 6.61
C VAL A 80 28.52 -0.83 5.52
N CYS A 81 27.25 -0.86 5.93
CA CYS A 81 26.09 -0.78 5.05
C CYS A 81 25.36 0.54 5.28
N LEU A 82 25.26 1.38 4.25
CA LEU A 82 24.64 2.71 4.32
C LEU A 82 23.25 2.73 3.68
N VAL A 83 22.23 3.11 4.44
CA VAL A 83 20.93 3.49 3.88
C VAL A 83 21.00 4.99 3.59
N GLY A 84 21.31 5.32 2.34
CA GLY A 84 21.56 6.69 1.90
C GLY A 84 20.34 7.39 1.30
N ASP A 85 20.30 8.72 1.38
CA ASP A 85 19.24 9.54 0.76
C ASP A 85 19.22 9.44 -0.79
N SER A 86 20.33 8.99 -1.39
CA SER A 86 20.45 8.47 -2.76
C SER A 86 19.34 7.48 -3.18
N ALA A 87 18.65 6.82 -2.24
CA ALA A 87 17.42 6.05 -2.50
C ALA A 87 16.39 6.83 -3.34
N ALA A 88 16.31 8.15 -3.11
CA ALA A 88 15.53 9.08 -3.90
C ALA A 88 15.72 8.88 -5.41
N MET A 89 16.97 8.73 -5.85
CA MET A 89 17.35 8.68 -7.25
C MET A 89 17.35 7.24 -7.77
N VAL A 90 17.98 6.31 -7.03
CA VAL A 90 18.21 4.93 -7.53
C VAL A 90 17.10 3.94 -7.21
N VAL A 91 16.14 4.30 -6.35
CA VAL A 91 14.94 3.49 -6.06
C VAL A 91 13.66 4.21 -6.47
N HIS A 92 13.50 5.48 -6.09
CA HIS A 92 12.27 6.24 -6.36
C HIS A 92 12.29 7.02 -7.68
N GLY A 93 13.45 7.14 -8.34
CA GLY A 93 13.56 7.79 -9.65
C GLY A 93 13.52 9.33 -9.65
N TYR A 94 13.64 9.98 -8.49
CA TYR A 94 13.74 11.44 -8.37
C TYR A 94 15.06 11.99 -8.98
N ASP A 95 15.04 13.23 -9.46
CA ASP A 95 16.21 13.86 -10.10
C ASP A 95 17.35 14.21 -9.12
N THR A 96 17.07 14.33 -7.82
CA THR A 96 18.04 14.66 -6.76
C THR A 96 17.65 13.98 -5.45
N THR A 97 18.50 14.04 -4.42
CA THR A 97 18.18 13.49 -3.08
C THR A 97 17.23 14.36 -2.26
N LEU A 98 16.96 15.61 -2.67
CA LEU A 98 16.13 16.55 -1.91
C LEU A 98 14.66 16.13 -1.66
N PRO A 99 13.95 15.40 -2.54
CA PRO A 99 12.53 15.09 -2.31
C PRO A 99 12.26 14.01 -1.27
N ILE A 100 13.25 13.17 -0.92
CA ILE A 100 12.99 12.01 -0.05
C ILE A 100 12.71 12.42 1.39
N SER A 101 11.62 11.91 1.92
CA SER A 101 11.17 12.15 3.29
C SER A 101 11.83 11.21 4.29
N LEU A 102 11.74 11.58 5.57
CA LEU A 102 12.15 10.72 6.68
C LEU A 102 11.37 9.39 6.69
N GLU A 103 10.08 9.40 6.32
CA GLU A 103 9.26 8.18 6.37
C GLU A 103 9.69 7.16 5.31
N GLU A 104 10.06 7.62 4.10
CA GLU A 104 10.63 6.77 3.04
C GLU A 104 12.01 6.22 3.46
N MET A 105 12.88 7.08 4.01
CA MET A 105 14.17 6.65 4.57
C MET A 105 14.00 5.56 5.64
N LEU A 106 13.01 5.70 6.53
CA LEU A 106 12.73 4.72 7.57
C LEU A 106 12.20 3.39 7.02
N VAL A 107 11.47 3.38 5.89
CA VAL A 107 11.08 2.13 5.20
C VAL A 107 12.32 1.37 4.72
N HIS A 108 13.25 2.06 4.06
CA HIS A 108 14.51 1.46 3.61
C HIS A 108 15.38 0.99 4.77
N CYS A 109 15.53 1.79 5.83
CA CYS A 109 16.26 1.40 7.05
C CYS A 109 15.74 0.08 7.62
N ARG A 110 14.41 -0.05 7.80
CA ARG A 110 13.78 -1.28 8.30
C ARG A 110 14.02 -2.48 7.40
N ALA A 111 14.00 -2.30 6.07
CA ALA A 111 14.24 -3.38 5.12
C ALA A 111 15.69 -3.89 5.22
N VAL A 112 16.66 -2.98 5.28
CA VAL A 112 18.08 -3.29 5.40
C VAL A 112 18.42 -3.91 6.75
N ALA A 113 17.88 -3.38 7.86
CA ALA A 113 18.09 -3.93 9.20
C ALA A 113 17.58 -5.38 9.37
N ARG A 114 16.58 -5.79 8.57
CA ARG A 114 16.17 -7.19 8.50
C ARG A 114 17.20 -8.06 7.76
N GLY A 115 17.72 -7.58 6.63
CA GLY A 115 18.58 -8.35 5.73
C GLY A 115 20.07 -8.43 6.12
N ALA A 116 20.60 -7.42 6.82
CA ALA A 116 22.02 -7.36 7.19
C ALA A 116 22.26 -7.41 8.70
N LYS A 117 23.10 -8.37 9.14
CA LYS A 117 23.47 -8.61 10.54
C LYS A 117 24.93 -8.27 10.83
N ARG A 118 25.88 -8.60 9.95
CA ARG A 118 27.32 -8.36 10.14
C ARG A 118 27.79 -6.92 9.88
N PRO A 119 27.41 -6.17 8.82
CA PRO A 119 27.93 -4.81 8.64
C PRO A 119 27.40 -3.85 9.71
N LEU A 120 28.16 -2.79 9.99
CA LEU A 120 27.64 -1.65 10.75
C LEU A 120 26.58 -0.94 9.90
N LEU A 121 25.38 -0.74 10.44
CA LEU A 121 24.27 -0.10 9.72
C LEU A 121 24.26 1.41 9.99
N VAL A 122 24.40 2.20 8.93
CA VAL A 122 24.35 3.68 8.99
C VAL A 122 23.12 4.16 8.21
N GLY A 123 22.32 5.05 8.79
CA GLY A 123 21.20 5.70 8.08
C GLY A 123 21.44 7.19 7.84
N ASP A 124 21.19 7.68 6.63
CA ASP A 124 21.22 9.13 6.35
C ASP A 124 20.06 9.87 7.03
N LEU A 125 20.35 11.05 7.57
CA LEU A 125 19.32 12.05 7.89
C LEU A 125 19.00 12.82 6.60
N PRO A 126 17.77 12.76 6.07
CA PRO A 126 17.41 13.48 4.84
C PRO A 126 17.29 14.99 5.10
N PHE A 127 17.40 15.78 4.03
CA PHE A 127 17.36 17.24 4.10
C PHE A 127 16.06 17.75 4.77
N GLY A 128 16.18 18.79 5.61
CA GLY A 128 15.06 19.39 6.33
C GLY A 128 14.72 18.70 7.66
N THR A 129 15.45 17.64 8.05
CA THR A 129 15.20 16.89 9.29
C THR A 129 16.18 17.19 10.43
N TYR A 130 17.25 17.95 10.17
CA TYR A 130 18.28 18.27 11.16
C TYR A 130 18.77 19.73 11.13
N GLU A 131 18.29 20.54 10.19
CA GLU A 131 18.71 21.93 10.01
C GLU A 131 17.95 22.95 10.87
N SER A 132 16.71 22.66 11.27
CA SER A 132 15.87 23.67 11.94
C SER A 132 16.24 23.89 13.41
N SER A 133 16.66 22.83 14.10
CA SER A 133 17.16 22.89 15.48
C SER A 133 17.93 21.62 15.87
N THR A 134 18.76 21.73 16.91
CA THR A 134 19.43 20.57 17.54
C THR A 134 18.45 19.54 18.08
N ASN A 135 17.32 19.98 18.66
CA ASN A 135 16.26 19.08 19.13
C ASN A 135 15.67 18.28 17.98
N GLN A 136 15.37 18.91 16.84
CA GLN A 136 14.88 18.22 15.64
C GLN A 136 15.91 17.18 15.16
N ALA A 137 17.19 17.55 15.12
CA ALA A 137 18.27 16.67 14.71
C ALA A 137 18.39 15.42 15.61
N VAL A 138 18.29 15.59 16.93
CA VAL A 138 18.30 14.50 17.91
C VAL A 138 17.04 13.63 17.79
N ASP A 139 15.84 14.24 17.72
CA ASP A 139 14.59 13.50 17.57
C ASP A 139 14.60 12.65 16.28
N THR A 140 15.00 13.22 15.14
CA THR A 140 15.17 12.49 13.87
C THR A 140 16.18 11.35 14.00
N ALA A 141 17.36 11.58 14.60
CA ALA A 141 18.36 10.54 14.78
C ALA A 141 17.86 9.39 15.67
N VAL A 142 17.11 9.70 16.74
CA VAL A 142 16.45 8.70 17.59
C VAL A 142 15.44 7.86 16.80
N ARG A 143 14.69 8.46 15.86
CA ARG A 143 13.79 7.72 14.96
C ARG A 143 14.56 6.79 14.02
N VAL A 144 15.63 7.26 13.38
CA VAL A 144 16.46 6.42 12.47
C VAL A 144 17.07 5.21 13.19
N LEU A 145 17.48 5.36 14.46
CA LEU A 145 17.89 4.23 15.30
C LEU A 145 16.72 3.32 15.69
N LYS A 146 15.67 3.85 16.32
CA LYS A 146 14.59 3.04 16.92
C LYS A 146 13.59 2.47 15.93
N GLU A 147 13.13 3.30 14.99
CA GLU A 147 12.15 2.91 13.96
C GLU A 147 12.81 2.37 12.70
N GLY A 148 14.05 2.76 12.42
CA GLY A 148 14.84 2.28 11.29
C GLY A 148 15.71 1.06 11.58
N GLY A 149 16.14 0.85 12.84
CA GLY A 149 17.02 -0.26 13.23
C GLY A 149 18.49 -0.08 12.85
N MET A 150 18.95 1.16 12.69
CA MET A 150 20.34 1.51 12.37
C MET A 150 21.22 1.56 13.63
N ASP A 151 22.53 1.34 13.48
CA ASP A 151 23.52 1.47 14.57
C ASP A 151 24.06 2.90 14.71
N ALA A 152 24.04 3.67 13.61
CA ALA A 152 24.60 5.01 13.50
C ALA A 152 23.81 5.85 12.48
N ILE A 153 24.05 7.16 12.49
CA ILE A 153 23.49 8.09 11.48
C ILE A 153 24.59 8.79 10.67
N LYS A 154 24.26 9.26 9.47
CA LYS A 154 25.08 10.18 8.66
C LYS A 154 24.34 11.50 8.45
N LEU A 155 25.07 12.62 8.47
CA LEU A 155 24.57 13.95 8.14
C LEU A 155 25.60 14.76 7.33
N GLU A 156 25.13 15.76 6.60
CA GLU A 156 25.97 16.45 5.59
C GLU A 156 26.37 17.86 5.96
N GLY A 157 27.56 18.26 5.53
CA GLY A 157 28.11 19.61 5.64
C GLY A 157 28.53 20.00 7.05
N GLY A 158 29.15 21.18 7.15
CA GLY A 158 29.61 21.74 8.42
C GLY A 158 29.52 23.27 8.46
N SER A 159 28.31 23.79 8.19
CA SER A 159 27.94 25.10 8.76
C SER A 159 27.96 25.02 10.29
N PRO A 160 28.12 26.13 11.02
CA PRO A 160 28.08 26.11 12.49
C PRO A 160 26.82 25.44 13.06
N SER A 161 25.66 25.60 12.40
CA SER A 161 24.42 24.89 12.74
C SER A 161 24.52 23.37 12.59
N ARG A 162 25.11 22.88 11.50
CA ARG A 162 25.28 21.44 11.21
C ARG A 162 26.32 20.78 12.13
N ILE A 163 27.41 21.48 12.44
CA ILE A 163 28.38 21.07 13.48
C ILE A 163 27.71 20.98 14.86
N THR A 164 26.87 21.96 15.22
CA THR A 164 26.13 21.97 16.50
C THR A 164 25.12 20.82 16.55
N ALA A 165 24.39 20.55 15.46
CA ALA A 165 23.48 19.41 15.36
C ALA A 165 24.19 18.07 15.51
N ALA A 166 25.33 17.88 14.82
CA ALA A 166 26.17 16.69 14.96
C ALA A 166 26.60 16.47 16.42
N LYS A 167 27.11 17.52 17.06
CA LYS A 167 27.51 17.48 18.48
C LYS A 167 26.35 17.10 19.40
N SER A 168 25.17 17.69 19.22
CA SER A 168 23.99 17.34 20.03
C SER A 168 23.54 15.89 19.85
N ILE A 169 23.65 15.32 18.65
CA ILE A 169 23.35 13.90 18.39
C ILE A 169 24.39 12.99 19.07
N VAL A 170 25.68 13.35 19.04
CA VAL A 170 26.74 12.61 19.75
C VAL A 170 26.57 12.68 21.27
N GLU A 171 26.25 13.85 21.81
CA GLU A 171 25.98 14.05 23.25
C GLU A 171 24.71 13.29 23.72
N ALA A 172 23.75 13.05 22.83
CA ALA A 172 22.60 12.16 23.07
C ALA A 172 22.96 10.66 23.01
N GLY A 173 24.23 10.30 22.79
CA GLY A 173 24.72 8.92 22.78
C GLY A 173 24.63 8.20 21.43
N ILE A 174 24.38 8.93 20.33
CA ILE A 174 24.21 8.35 18.99
C ILE A 174 25.51 8.52 18.18
N ALA A 175 25.93 7.46 17.49
CA ALA A 175 27.11 7.50 16.64
C ALA A 175 26.85 8.27 15.32
N VAL A 176 27.66 9.30 15.05
CA VAL A 176 27.52 10.18 13.88
C VAL A 176 28.68 10.00 12.90
N MET A 177 28.35 9.81 11.63
CA MET A 177 29.26 9.96 10.49
C MET A 177 29.01 11.32 9.83
N GLY A 178 30.04 12.16 9.75
CA GLY A 178 29.94 13.43 9.02
C GLY A 178 30.13 13.26 7.52
N HIS A 179 29.77 14.26 6.71
CA HIS A 179 30.06 14.28 5.28
C HIS A 179 30.50 15.69 4.83
N VAL A 180 31.65 15.80 4.14
CA VAL A 180 32.16 17.03 3.52
C VAL A 180 32.61 16.79 2.08
N GLY A 181 32.78 17.88 1.33
CA GLY A 181 33.02 17.83 -0.12
C GLY A 181 31.75 18.24 -0.85
N LEU A 182 31.40 17.53 -1.92
CA LEU A 182 30.11 17.69 -2.58
C LEU A 182 29.00 17.11 -1.68
N THR A 183 28.09 17.94 -1.18
CA THR A 183 26.94 17.47 -0.37
C THR A 183 25.67 17.51 -1.22
N PRO A 184 25.14 16.37 -1.69
CA PRO A 184 23.93 16.31 -2.53
C PRO A 184 22.73 17.08 -1.95
N GLN A 185 22.56 17.07 -0.63
CA GLN A 185 21.51 17.82 0.09
C GLN A 185 21.62 19.35 -0.02
N ALA A 186 22.70 19.88 -0.62
CA ALA A 186 22.89 21.31 -0.88
C ALA A 186 23.12 21.61 -2.37
N ILE A 187 22.74 20.70 -3.28
CA ILE A 187 23.07 20.79 -4.71
C ILE A 187 22.67 22.11 -5.38
N SER A 188 21.52 22.68 -5.02
CA SER A 188 21.03 23.97 -5.53
C SER A 188 21.92 25.15 -5.08
N VAL A 189 22.54 25.06 -3.90
CA VAL A 189 23.49 26.06 -3.37
C VAL A 189 24.89 25.86 -3.98
N LEU A 190 25.28 24.62 -4.27
CA LEU A 190 26.56 24.26 -4.88
C LEU A 190 26.59 24.43 -6.42
N GLY A 191 25.44 24.67 -7.06
CA GLY A 191 25.34 24.86 -8.51
C GLY A 191 25.47 23.55 -9.31
N GLY A 192 24.98 22.44 -8.76
CA GLY A 192 25.02 21.11 -9.37
C GLY A 192 26.12 20.19 -8.82
N PHE A 193 26.17 18.95 -9.31
CA PHE A 193 27.16 17.92 -8.94
C PHE A 193 28.57 18.31 -9.44
N ARG A 194 29.28 19.18 -8.70
CA ARG A 194 30.61 19.71 -9.04
C ARG A 194 31.66 19.30 -8.00
N PRO A 195 32.87 18.87 -8.42
CA PRO A 195 33.93 18.54 -7.46
C PRO A 195 34.39 19.76 -6.65
N GLN A 196 34.59 19.56 -5.34
CA GLN A 196 34.98 20.59 -4.38
C GLN A 196 36.49 20.58 -4.12
N GLY A 197 37.05 21.62 -3.48
CA GLY A 197 38.48 21.65 -3.16
C GLY A 197 39.43 21.91 -4.33
N LYS A 198 38.95 22.48 -5.44
CA LYS A 198 39.74 22.77 -6.65
C LYS A 198 40.65 24.01 -6.55
N ASN A 199 40.52 24.81 -5.50
CA ASN A 199 41.36 25.98 -5.23
C ASN A 199 41.74 26.01 -3.75
N ILE A 200 42.76 26.79 -3.39
CA ILE A 200 43.35 26.82 -2.04
C ILE A 200 42.27 27.02 -0.96
N ALA A 201 41.43 28.04 -1.09
CA ALA A 201 40.39 28.36 -0.10
C ALA A 201 39.36 27.22 0.08
N SER A 202 38.88 26.63 -1.02
CA SER A 202 37.95 25.49 -0.95
C SER A 202 38.61 24.20 -0.44
N ALA A 203 39.89 23.98 -0.73
CA ALA A 203 40.64 22.82 -0.26
C ALA A 203 40.89 22.88 1.24
N VAL A 204 41.36 24.03 1.74
CA VAL A 204 41.54 24.30 3.18
C VAL A 204 40.21 24.15 3.91
N LYS A 205 39.13 24.75 3.38
CA LYS A 205 37.79 24.64 3.98
C LYS A 205 37.30 23.20 4.12
N VAL A 206 37.59 22.30 3.16
CA VAL A 206 37.23 20.87 3.29
C VAL A 206 37.94 20.24 4.50
N VAL A 207 39.24 20.51 4.69
CA VAL A 207 40.02 19.98 5.82
C VAL A 207 39.51 20.56 7.15
N GLU A 208 39.34 21.89 7.24
CA GLU A 208 38.79 22.57 8.42
C GLU A 208 37.40 22.04 8.82
N THR A 209 36.52 21.84 7.83
CA THR A 209 35.16 21.33 8.08
C THR A 209 35.19 19.87 8.57
N ALA A 210 36.11 19.06 8.05
CA ALA A 210 36.29 17.68 8.50
C ALA A 210 36.84 17.62 9.95
N MET A 211 37.78 18.50 10.30
CA MET A 211 38.27 18.66 11.66
C MET A 211 37.17 19.11 12.63
N ALA A 212 36.33 20.08 12.24
CA ALA A 212 35.19 20.53 13.05
C ALA A 212 34.15 19.42 13.30
N LEU A 213 33.94 18.51 12.34
CA LEU A 213 33.09 17.33 12.53
C LEU A 213 33.71 16.31 13.50
N GLN A 214 35.03 16.13 13.48
CA GLN A 214 35.73 15.33 14.48
C GLN A 214 35.63 15.95 15.88
N GLU A 215 35.78 17.28 16.00
CA GLU A 215 35.62 18.02 17.26
C GLU A 215 34.18 17.96 17.81
N ALA A 216 33.18 17.88 16.93
CA ALA A 216 31.80 17.57 17.29
C ALA A 216 31.58 16.11 17.75
N GLY A 217 32.58 15.24 17.63
CA GLY A 217 32.56 13.85 18.10
C GLY A 217 32.13 12.81 17.06
N CYS A 218 32.05 13.16 15.77
CA CYS A 218 31.81 12.19 14.70
C CYS A 218 32.85 11.06 14.73
N PHE A 219 32.43 9.81 14.48
CA PHE A 219 33.35 8.66 14.49
C PHE A 219 34.05 8.41 13.15
N SER A 220 33.56 9.04 12.07
CA SER A 220 34.02 8.88 10.69
C SER A 220 33.55 10.08 9.86
N VAL A 221 34.23 10.39 8.76
CA VAL A 221 33.82 11.46 7.81
C VAL A 221 33.87 10.96 6.36
N VAL A 222 32.77 11.12 5.62
CA VAL A 222 32.72 10.91 4.17
C VAL A 222 33.37 12.10 3.46
N LEU A 223 34.18 11.82 2.45
CA LEU A 223 34.77 12.81 1.54
C LEU A 223 34.25 12.54 0.12
N GLU A 224 33.37 13.39 -0.41
CA GLU A 224 32.79 13.22 -1.75
C GLU A 224 33.35 14.20 -2.78
N CYS A 225 33.75 13.67 -3.94
CA CYS A 225 34.19 14.43 -5.12
C CYS A 225 35.23 15.52 -4.83
N VAL A 226 36.28 15.18 -4.07
CA VAL A 226 37.42 16.07 -3.77
C VAL A 226 38.72 15.57 -4.45
N PRO A 227 39.66 16.45 -4.85
CA PRO A 227 40.94 16.03 -5.40
C PRO A 227 41.73 15.12 -4.44
N PRO A 228 42.41 14.07 -4.94
CA PRO A 228 43.15 13.13 -4.09
C PRO A 228 44.16 13.76 -3.11
N PRO A 229 44.89 14.85 -3.44
CA PRO A 229 45.76 15.52 -2.46
C PRO A 229 45.00 16.13 -1.28
N VAL A 230 43.78 16.63 -1.50
CA VAL A 230 42.92 17.19 -0.45
C VAL A 230 42.37 16.07 0.43
N ALA A 231 41.97 14.95 -0.16
CA ALA A 231 41.56 13.75 0.57
C ALA A 231 42.69 13.17 1.43
N ALA A 232 43.92 13.11 0.89
CA ALA A 232 45.09 12.69 1.64
C ALA A 232 45.41 13.63 2.82
N ALA A 233 45.36 14.95 2.60
CA ALA A 233 45.56 15.94 3.65
C ALA A 233 44.50 15.84 4.76
N ALA A 234 43.21 15.76 4.39
CA ALA A 234 42.11 15.58 5.35
C ALA A 234 42.23 14.27 6.14
N THR A 235 42.59 13.16 5.47
CA THR A 235 42.76 11.85 6.12
C THR A 235 43.95 11.84 7.09
N SER A 236 45.04 12.54 6.76
CA SER A 236 46.21 12.67 7.62
C SER A 236 45.98 13.60 8.82
N ALA A 237 45.12 14.60 8.68
CA ALA A 237 44.77 15.55 9.75
C ALA A 237 43.77 15.00 10.78
N LEU A 238 43.15 13.85 10.51
CA LEU A 238 42.12 13.23 11.36
C LEU A 238 42.65 11.99 12.09
N ASN A 239 42.13 11.79 13.30
CA ASN A 239 42.31 10.59 14.12
C ASN A 239 41.16 9.57 13.95
N ILE A 240 40.21 9.90 13.06
CA ILE A 240 39.02 9.10 12.72
C ILE A 240 39.07 8.70 11.23
N PRO A 241 38.49 7.55 10.86
CA PRO A 241 38.44 7.11 9.46
C PRO A 241 37.76 8.14 8.54
N THR A 242 38.35 8.27 7.35
CA THR A 242 37.73 8.93 6.19
C THR A 242 37.21 7.89 5.21
N ILE A 243 36.02 8.10 4.65
CA ILE A 243 35.46 7.24 3.60
C ILE A 243 35.35 8.04 2.31
N GLY A 244 36.06 7.61 1.27
CA GLY A 244 36.07 8.28 -0.03
C GLY A 244 34.91 7.85 -0.93
N ILE A 245 34.36 8.81 -1.68
CA ILE A 245 33.52 8.53 -2.85
C ILE A 245 33.87 9.56 -3.94
N GLY A 246 34.58 9.10 -4.98
CA GLY A 246 35.20 10.00 -5.95
C GLY A 246 36.34 10.89 -5.38
N ALA A 247 36.90 10.53 -4.22
CA ALA A 247 37.96 11.27 -3.52
C ALA A 247 39.39 10.71 -3.72
N GLY A 248 39.53 9.63 -4.50
CA GLY A 248 40.80 8.92 -4.69
C GLY A 248 41.13 7.94 -3.56
N PRO A 249 42.26 7.21 -3.69
CA PRO A 249 42.55 6.02 -2.86
C PRO A 249 43.11 6.33 -1.46
N PHE A 250 43.37 7.61 -1.14
CA PHE A 250 44.06 8.00 0.10
C PHE A 250 43.14 8.15 1.32
N CYS A 251 41.85 7.83 1.18
CA CYS A 251 40.92 7.74 2.32
C CYS A 251 41.10 6.40 3.07
N SER A 252 40.65 6.33 4.32
CA SER A 252 40.70 5.10 5.13
C SER A 252 39.79 3.97 4.63
N GLY A 253 38.78 4.33 3.83
CA GLY A 253 37.87 3.41 3.17
C GLY A 253 37.23 4.04 1.93
N GLN A 254 36.35 3.29 1.27
CA GLN A 254 35.61 3.76 0.09
C GLN A 254 34.14 3.33 0.17
N VAL A 255 33.25 4.19 -0.33
CA VAL A 255 31.81 3.90 -0.49
C VAL A 255 31.36 4.03 -1.95
N LEU A 256 30.51 3.10 -2.38
CA LEU A 256 29.80 3.16 -3.67
C LEU A 256 28.32 2.82 -3.48
N VAL A 257 27.48 3.34 -4.38
CA VAL A 257 26.05 3.04 -4.43
C VAL A 257 25.83 1.67 -5.05
N TYR A 258 25.05 0.80 -4.41
CA TYR A 258 24.86 -0.60 -4.84
C TYR A 258 24.33 -0.75 -6.28
N HIS A 259 23.33 0.05 -6.66
CA HIS A 259 22.75 0.03 -8.00
C HIS A 259 23.76 0.46 -9.10
N ASP A 260 24.62 1.45 -8.80
CA ASP A 260 25.67 1.90 -9.71
C ASP A 260 26.81 0.87 -9.79
N LEU A 261 27.23 0.33 -8.63
CA LEU A 261 28.28 -0.69 -8.51
C LEU A 261 27.95 -1.96 -9.29
N LEU A 262 26.68 -2.36 -9.34
CA LEU A 262 26.21 -3.54 -10.04
C LEU A 262 25.68 -3.29 -11.47
N GLY A 263 25.67 -2.04 -11.95
CA GLY A 263 25.16 -1.72 -13.28
C GLY A 263 23.69 -2.09 -13.47
N MET A 264 22.85 -1.79 -12.48
CA MET A 264 21.43 -2.17 -12.49
C MET A 264 20.54 -1.22 -13.31
N MET A 265 20.90 0.06 -13.39
CA MET A 265 20.07 1.11 -14.02
C MET A 265 20.51 1.36 -15.47
N GLN A 266 19.66 1.02 -16.44
CA GLN A 266 19.85 1.27 -17.88
C GLN A 266 18.61 1.92 -18.52
N HIS A 267 17.96 2.89 -17.85
CA HIS A 267 16.72 3.49 -18.34
C HIS A 267 16.94 4.60 -19.39
N PRO A 268 16.36 4.52 -20.61
CA PRO A 268 16.62 5.48 -21.70
C PRO A 268 16.27 6.94 -21.38
N HIS A 269 15.26 7.17 -20.54
CA HIS A 269 14.83 8.52 -20.15
C HIS A 269 15.67 9.14 -19.02
N GLN A 270 16.59 8.38 -18.41
CA GLN A 270 17.56 8.83 -17.41
C GLN A 270 18.99 8.46 -17.82
N ALA A 271 19.35 8.68 -19.10
CA ALA A 271 20.55 8.14 -19.74
C ALA A 271 21.93 8.68 -19.25
N LYS A 272 22.05 9.24 -18.03
CA LYS A 272 23.32 9.81 -17.49
C LYS A 272 23.40 9.79 -15.95
N VAL A 273 23.33 8.62 -15.28
CA VAL A 273 23.38 8.61 -13.79
C VAL A 273 24.50 7.79 -13.15
N THR A 274 25.20 6.86 -13.81
CA THR A 274 26.40 6.27 -13.19
C THR A 274 27.51 7.34 -13.07
N PRO A 275 27.97 7.69 -11.85
CA PRO A 275 28.96 8.76 -11.68
C PRO A 275 30.29 8.39 -12.31
N LYS A 276 31.01 9.35 -12.91
CA LYS A 276 32.29 9.09 -13.62
C LYS A 276 33.40 8.43 -12.78
N PHE A 277 33.29 8.49 -11.46
CA PHE A 277 34.22 7.85 -10.52
C PHE A 277 33.79 6.44 -10.10
N CYS A 278 32.54 6.04 -10.38
CA CYS A 278 32.01 4.75 -9.98
C CYS A 278 32.51 3.66 -10.93
N LYS A 279 33.19 2.66 -10.38
CA LYS A 279 33.56 1.45 -11.10
C LYS A 279 32.41 0.46 -11.00
N GLN A 280 31.86 0.06 -12.14
CA GLN A 280 30.92 -1.05 -12.21
C GLN A 280 31.68 -2.38 -12.10
N TYR A 281 31.17 -3.30 -11.28
CA TYR A 281 31.71 -4.64 -11.07
C TYR A 281 30.85 -5.73 -11.74
N ALA A 282 29.65 -5.38 -12.19
CA ALA A 282 28.75 -6.22 -12.97
C ALA A 282 27.85 -5.34 -13.88
N GLN A 283 27.08 -5.96 -14.78
CA GLN A 283 25.99 -5.34 -15.55
C GLN A 283 24.69 -6.09 -15.30
N VAL A 284 24.20 -6.05 -14.05
CA VAL A 284 23.05 -6.85 -13.61
C VAL A 284 21.75 -6.45 -14.33
N GLY A 285 21.63 -5.19 -14.77
CA GLY A 285 20.47 -4.72 -15.53
C GLY A 285 20.25 -5.49 -16.83
N GLU A 286 21.33 -5.87 -17.52
CA GLU A 286 21.27 -6.67 -18.76
C GLU A 286 20.76 -8.09 -18.50
N VAL A 287 21.21 -8.71 -17.40
CA VAL A 287 20.79 -10.05 -16.99
C VAL A 287 19.31 -10.07 -16.59
N ILE A 288 18.85 -9.06 -15.84
CA ILE A 288 17.44 -8.89 -15.47
C ILE A 288 16.58 -8.74 -16.74
N ASN A 289 16.96 -7.83 -17.64
CA ASN A 289 16.21 -7.60 -18.88
C ASN A 289 16.15 -8.86 -19.75
N LYS A 290 17.26 -9.59 -19.88
CA LYS A 290 17.30 -10.86 -20.61
C LYS A 290 16.31 -11.88 -20.01
N ALA A 291 16.33 -12.10 -18.70
CA ALA A 291 15.45 -13.07 -18.04
C ALA A 291 13.96 -12.71 -18.19
N LEU A 292 13.62 -11.41 -18.13
CA LEU A 292 12.25 -10.93 -18.36
C LEU A 292 11.80 -11.12 -19.82
N LEU A 293 12.70 -10.96 -20.79
CA LEU A 293 12.43 -11.22 -22.20
C LEU A 293 12.25 -12.72 -22.48
N GLU A 294 13.10 -13.57 -21.89
CA GLU A 294 13.04 -15.03 -21.99
C GLU A 294 11.73 -15.58 -21.41
N TYR A 295 11.36 -15.19 -20.18
CA TYR A 295 10.06 -15.54 -19.58
C TYR A 295 8.87 -15.07 -20.45
N LYS A 296 8.92 -13.84 -20.95
CA LYS A 296 7.89 -13.31 -21.86
C LYS A 296 7.79 -14.14 -23.14
N GLU A 297 8.91 -14.54 -23.72
CA GLU A 297 8.97 -15.34 -24.94
C GLU A 297 8.43 -16.75 -24.71
N GLU A 298 8.79 -17.42 -23.62
CA GLU A 298 8.29 -18.75 -23.28
C GLU A 298 6.79 -18.76 -23.00
N VAL A 299 6.27 -17.78 -22.23
CA VAL A 299 4.83 -17.64 -21.99
C VAL A 299 4.08 -17.33 -23.30
N SER A 300 4.60 -16.42 -24.12
CA SER A 300 3.97 -16.02 -25.40
C SER A 300 3.96 -17.14 -26.45
N LYS A 301 4.88 -18.10 -26.34
CA LYS A 301 4.95 -19.29 -27.21
C LYS A 301 4.28 -20.53 -26.59
N HIS A 302 3.71 -20.41 -25.40
CA HIS A 302 3.19 -21.53 -24.60
C HIS A 302 4.23 -22.64 -24.34
N LEU A 303 5.52 -22.27 -24.26
CA LEU A 303 6.62 -23.15 -23.80
C LEU A 303 6.68 -23.21 -22.27
N PHE A 304 6.26 -22.14 -21.60
CA PHE A 304 6.09 -22.09 -20.15
C PHE A 304 4.60 -21.87 -19.78
N PRO A 305 4.04 -22.62 -18.81
CA PRO A 305 4.67 -23.71 -18.07
C PRO A 305 4.78 -24.99 -18.93
N GLY A 306 6.00 -25.53 -19.05
CA GLY A 306 6.23 -26.84 -19.65
C GLY A 306 5.78 -28.01 -18.75
N PRO A 307 5.91 -29.28 -19.19
CA PRO A 307 5.43 -30.44 -18.43
C PRO A 307 6.00 -30.55 -17.01
N SER A 308 7.29 -30.27 -16.81
CA SER A 308 7.95 -30.25 -15.48
C SER A 308 7.41 -29.17 -14.53
N HIS A 309 6.74 -28.16 -15.07
CA HIS A 309 6.11 -27.06 -14.33
C HIS A 309 4.59 -27.21 -14.23
N SER A 310 4.02 -28.30 -14.78
CA SER A 310 2.59 -28.63 -14.78
C SER A 310 2.35 -30.06 -14.25
N PRO A 311 2.72 -30.40 -12.99
CA PRO A 311 2.77 -31.78 -12.50
C PRO A 311 1.40 -32.43 -12.19
N TYR A 312 0.29 -31.72 -12.40
CA TYR A 312 -1.05 -32.16 -12.03
C TYR A 312 -1.71 -32.90 -13.20
N LYS A 313 -2.13 -34.16 -12.98
CA LYS A 313 -2.82 -35.00 -13.98
C LYS A 313 -4.23 -35.36 -13.54
N ILE A 314 -5.17 -35.39 -14.48
CA ILE A 314 -6.49 -36.00 -14.32
C ILE A 314 -6.41 -37.49 -14.69
N SER A 315 -7.21 -38.37 -14.07
CA SER A 315 -7.26 -39.78 -14.47
C SER A 315 -8.00 -39.94 -15.80
N SER A 316 -7.75 -41.01 -16.54
CA SER A 316 -8.44 -41.27 -17.81
C SER A 316 -9.95 -41.43 -17.63
N SER A 317 -10.39 -42.14 -16.58
CA SER A 317 -11.82 -42.29 -16.27
C SER A 317 -12.51 -40.97 -15.89
N ASP A 318 -11.81 -40.09 -15.17
CA ASP A 318 -12.35 -38.78 -14.80
C ASP A 318 -12.34 -37.81 -15.99
N LEU A 319 -11.36 -37.94 -16.90
CA LEU A 319 -11.32 -37.21 -18.15
C LEU A 319 -12.51 -37.58 -19.05
N ASP A 320 -12.76 -38.88 -19.27
CA ASP A 320 -13.91 -39.33 -20.08
C ASP A 320 -15.24 -38.85 -19.49
N GLY A 321 -15.39 -38.90 -18.16
CA GLY A 321 -16.54 -38.35 -17.46
C GLY A 321 -16.69 -36.84 -17.65
N PHE A 322 -15.60 -36.08 -17.48
CA PHE A 322 -15.56 -34.63 -17.69
C PHE A 322 -15.92 -34.23 -19.13
N LEU A 323 -15.40 -34.95 -20.13
CA LEU A 323 -15.73 -34.73 -21.54
C LEU A 323 -17.22 -34.98 -21.83
N SER A 324 -17.81 -36.04 -21.25
CA SER A 324 -19.24 -36.34 -21.40
C SER A 324 -20.14 -35.27 -20.77
N GLU A 325 -19.79 -34.76 -19.58
CA GLU A 325 -20.55 -33.67 -18.95
C GLU A 325 -20.44 -32.35 -19.73
N LEU A 326 -19.27 -32.01 -20.27
CA LEU A 326 -19.13 -30.84 -21.14
C LEU A 326 -20.04 -30.93 -22.39
N GLN A 327 -20.16 -32.10 -23.00
CA GLN A 327 -21.08 -32.32 -24.13
C GLN A 327 -22.55 -32.20 -23.72
N LYS A 328 -22.95 -32.76 -22.56
CA LYS A 328 -24.33 -32.61 -22.02
C LYS A 328 -24.69 -31.15 -21.73
N LEU A 329 -23.71 -30.32 -21.38
CA LEU A 329 -23.86 -28.88 -21.17
C LEU A 329 -23.87 -28.06 -22.49
N GLY A 330 -23.74 -28.70 -23.65
CA GLY A 330 -23.66 -28.02 -24.96
C GLY A 330 -22.32 -27.29 -25.19
N LEU A 331 -21.27 -27.68 -24.47
CA LEU A 331 -19.92 -27.10 -24.54
C LEU A 331 -18.99 -27.98 -25.38
N ASP A 332 -19.47 -28.48 -26.52
CA ASP A 332 -18.77 -29.46 -27.37
C ASP A 332 -17.36 -29.02 -27.79
N LYS A 333 -17.17 -27.71 -28.00
CA LYS A 333 -15.84 -27.14 -28.27
C LYS A 333 -14.90 -27.28 -27.06
N ALA A 334 -15.37 -27.04 -25.84
CA ALA A 334 -14.55 -27.18 -24.64
C ALA A 334 -14.19 -28.65 -24.38
N ALA A 335 -15.10 -29.59 -24.68
CA ALA A 335 -14.80 -31.02 -24.65
C ALA A 335 -13.71 -31.37 -25.69
N SER A 336 -13.87 -30.91 -26.94
CA SER A 336 -12.86 -31.12 -28.00
C SER A 336 -11.48 -30.56 -27.63
N ASP A 337 -11.42 -29.32 -27.14
CA ASP A 337 -10.17 -28.65 -26.76
C ASP A 337 -9.51 -29.33 -25.54
N ALA A 338 -10.30 -29.86 -24.59
CA ALA A 338 -9.80 -30.61 -23.44
C ALA A 338 -9.23 -31.99 -23.83
N ALA A 339 -9.92 -32.74 -24.70
CA ALA A 339 -9.45 -34.03 -25.21
C ALA A 339 -8.12 -33.86 -25.98
N ALA A 340 -8.05 -32.89 -26.89
CA ALA A 340 -6.86 -32.58 -27.67
C ALA A 340 -5.69 -32.02 -26.82
N SER A 341 -5.95 -31.60 -25.58
CA SER A 341 -4.91 -31.20 -24.62
C SER A 341 -4.28 -32.43 -23.94
N ALA A 342 -5.11 -33.41 -23.55
CA ALA A 342 -4.65 -34.64 -22.91
C ALA A 342 -3.73 -35.46 -23.84
N GLU A 343 -4.12 -35.66 -25.11
CA GLU A 343 -3.31 -36.37 -26.11
C GLU A 343 -1.91 -35.76 -26.32
N LYS A 344 -1.78 -34.44 -26.17
CA LYS A 344 -0.49 -33.74 -26.36
C LYS A 344 0.46 -33.89 -25.16
N MET A 345 -0.06 -34.21 -23.97
CA MET A 345 0.76 -34.33 -22.76
C MET A 345 1.45 -35.70 -22.64
N ASP A 346 0.87 -36.77 -23.18
CA ASP A 346 1.44 -38.13 -23.09
C ASP A 346 2.64 -38.39 -24.03
N HIS A 347 2.92 -37.49 -24.99
CA HIS A 347 3.97 -37.67 -26.00
C HIS A 347 5.32 -36.98 -25.69
N SER A 348 5.51 -36.34 -24.52
CA SER A 348 6.67 -35.45 -24.28
C SER A 348 7.90 -36.06 -23.57
N ASP A 349 7.87 -37.32 -23.15
CA ASP A 349 8.96 -37.92 -22.34
C ASP A 349 10.07 -38.60 -23.18
N SER A 350 11.07 -37.85 -23.67
CA SER A 350 12.46 -38.35 -23.84
C SER A 350 13.49 -37.26 -24.21
N PRO A 351 14.65 -37.16 -23.52
CA PRO A 351 15.74 -36.26 -23.92
C PRO A 351 17.08 -36.98 -24.21
N SER A 352 17.72 -36.61 -25.31
CA SER A 352 19.17 -36.70 -25.57
C SER A 352 19.51 -35.65 -26.66
N SER A 353 20.71 -35.08 -26.81
CA SER A 353 22.04 -35.43 -26.31
C SER A 353 22.95 -34.19 -26.32
N HIS A 354 24.04 -34.20 -25.55
CA HIS A 354 25.14 -33.24 -25.64
C HIS A 354 26.39 -33.94 -26.17
N GLU A 355 26.81 -33.68 -27.42
CA GLU A 355 28.22 -33.84 -27.84
C GLU A 355 28.53 -33.20 -29.21
N SER A 356 29.79 -32.81 -29.41
CA SER A 356 30.44 -32.47 -30.70
C SER A 356 29.84 -31.33 -31.57
N LEU A 357 30.21 -30.08 -31.27
CA LEU A 357 30.01 -28.91 -32.17
C LEU A 357 31.27 -28.52 -32.98
N SER A 358 32.47 -28.96 -32.58
CA SER A 358 33.75 -28.56 -33.17
C SER A 358 34.13 -29.31 -34.46
N ALA A 359 33.55 -30.49 -34.73
CA ALA A 359 33.91 -31.31 -35.88
C ALA A 359 33.15 -30.95 -37.19
N LEU A 360 32.07 -30.15 -37.11
CA LEU A 360 31.04 -30.09 -38.16
C LEU A 360 31.28 -29.03 -39.25
N VAL A 361 32.22 -28.09 -39.05
CA VAL A 361 32.37 -26.90 -39.91
C VAL A 361 33.34 -27.10 -41.09
N VAL A 362 34.17 -28.15 -41.07
CA VAL A 362 35.22 -28.35 -42.08
C VAL A 362 34.75 -29.16 -43.31
N SER A 363 33.61 -29.86 -43.25
CA SER A 363 33.16 -30.78 -44.30
C SER A 363 32.09 -30.23 -45.27
N SER A 364 31.63 -28.99 -45.12
CA SER A 364 30.37 -28.53 -45.72
C SER A 364 30.49 -27.64 -46.96
N SER A 365 31.12 -28.15 -48.03
CA SER A 365 30.98 -27.57 -49.39
C SER A 365 29.59 -27.77 -50.02
N SER A 366 28.65 -28.35 -49.25
CA SER A 366 27.28 -28.71 -49.62
C SER A 366 26.20 -28.15 -48.68
N ALA A 367 26.53 -27.28 -47.72
CA ALA A 367 25.57 -26.74 -46.76
C ALA A 367 24.41 -25.97 -47.42
N SER A 368 23.19 -26.20 -46.93
CA SER A 368 22.00 -25.41 -47.30
C SER A 368 22.13 -23.97 -46.79
N PRO A 369 21.65 -22.95 -47.52
CA PRO A 369 21.60 -21.54 -47.08
C PRO A 369 21.05 -21.33 -45.66
N LEU A 370 20.06 -22.15 -45.26
CA LEU A 370 19.46 -22.11 -43.93
C LEU A 370 20.44 -22.47 -42.80
N VAL A 371 21.46 -23.30 -43.07
CA VAL A 371 22.46 -23.71 -42.07
C VAL A 371 23.29 -22.50 -41.63
N PHE A 372 23.66 -21.61 -42.55
CA PHE A 372 24.40 -20.39 -42.20
C PHE A 372 23.55 -19.46 -41.32
N SER A 373 22.25 -19.29 -41.63
CA SER A 373 21.31 -18.56 -40.77
C SER A 373 21.19 -19.18 -39.36
N GLN A 374 21.10 -20.51 -39.27
CA GLN A 374 21.05 -21.22 -37.98
C GLN A 374 22.35 -21.08 -37.17
N ILE A 375 23.51 -21.08 -37.84
CA ILE A 375 24.80 -20.81 -37.19
C ILE A 375 24.81 -19.36 -36.68
N THR A 376 24.49 -18.37 -37.52
CA THR A 376 24.46 -16.96 -37.12
C THR A 376 23.60 -16.72 -35.87
N ARG A 377 22.41 -17.33 -35.80
CA ARG A 377 21.52 -17.23 -34.63
C ARG A 377 22.08 -17.88 -33.36
N ARG A 378 22.97 -18.88 -33.46
CA ARG A 378 23.57 -19.59 -32.32
C ARG A 378 24.84 -18.93 -31.76
N LEU A 379 25.37 -17.90 -32.41
CA LEU A 379 26.64 -17.25 -32.01
C LEU A 379 26.54 -16.34 -30.77
N GLY A 380 25.34 -16.06 -30.27
CA GLY A 380 25.13 -15.46 -28.94
C GLY A 380 25.54 -14.00 -28.75
N SER A 381 26.07 -13.31 -29.76
CA SER A 381 26.27 -11.85 -29.76
C SER A 381 26.27 -11.27 -31.18
N TYR A 382 25.92 -10.00 -31.35
CA TYR A 382 25.98 -9.33 -32.65
C TYR A 382 27.40 -9.27 -33.21
N SER A 383 28.41 -9.05 -32.35
CA SER A 383 29.82 -8.99 -32.79
C SER A 383 30.26 -10.30 -33.46
N LEU A 384 29.90 -11.45 -32.89
CA LEU A 384 30.18 -12.75 -33.50
C LEU A 384 29.29 -12.99 -34.73
N ALA A 385 28.02 -12.58 -34.71
CA ALA A 385 27.10 -12.72 -35.84
C ALA A 385 27.54 -11.90 -37.07
N ILE A 386 27.97 -10.64 -36.89
CA ILE A 386 28.49 -9.80 -37.98
C ILE A 386 29.85 -10.31 -38.45
N SER A 387 30.79 -10.68 -37.56
CA SER A 387 32.08 -11.26 -37.97
C SER A 387 31.91 -12.57 -38.73
N PHE A 388 30.92 -13.40 -38.38
CA PHE A 388 30.59 -14.61 -39.13
C PHE A 388 29.95 -14.30 -40.49
N PHE A 389 29.09 -13.28 -40.58
CA PHE A 389 28.55 -12.80 -41.85
C PHE A 389 29.63 -12.23 -42.77
N GLU A 390 30.56 -11.43 -42.24
CA GLU A 390 31.71 -10.90 -42.98
C GLU A 390 32.66 -12.02 -43.44
N TYR A 391 32.90 -13.02 -42.59
CA TYR A 391 33.62 -14.24 -42.97
C TYR A 391 32.91 -15.00 -44.11
N LEU A 392 31.59 -15.14 -44.02
CA LEU A 392 30.77 -15.81 -45.03
C LEU A 392 30.78 -15.04 -46.37
N ASP A 393 30.69 -13.71 -46.35
CA ASP A 393 30.81 -12.86 -47.54
C ASP A 393 32.22 -12.93 -48.15
N ALA A 394 33.27 -12.90 -47.33
CA ALA A 394 34.66 -13.06 -47.78
C ALA A 394 34.95 -14.44 -48.40
N LYS A 395 34.21 -15.49 -48.00
CA LYS A 395 34.26 -16.83 -48.61
C LYS A 395 33.17 -17.07 -49.67
N SER A 396 32.32 -16.08 -49.96
CA SER A 396 31.09 -16.30 -50.73
C SER A 396 31.29 -16.70 -52.19
N GLN A 397 32.48 -16.47 -52.76
CA GLN A 397 32.84 -16.93 -54.11
C GLN A 397 32.85 -18.47 -54.26
N SER A 398 32.94 -19.23 -53.17
CA SER A 398 32.86 -20.70 -53.19
C SER A 398 31.44 -21.26 -52.93
N LEU A 399 30.42 -20.42 -52.74
CA LEU A 399 29.05 -20.85 -52.43
C LEU A 399 28.15 -20.94 -53.67
N LYS A 400 27.57 -22.12 -53.92
CA LYS A 400 26.63 -22.36 -55.06
C LYS A 400 25.35 -21.53 -55.00
N ARG A 401 24.95 -21.03 -53.83
CA ARG A 401 23.75 -20.19 -53.63
C ARG A 401 24.09 -18.94 -52.82
N ARG A 402 24.98 -18.11 -53.38
CA ARG A 402 25.55 -16.92 -52.72
C ARG A 402 24.48 -15.97 -52.19
N GLU A 403 23.56 -15.51 -53.03
CA GLU A 403 22.57 -14.48 -52.67
C GLU A 403 21.58 -14.98 -51.61
N GLU A 404 21.04 -16.19 -51.74
CA GLU A 404 20.13 -16.80 -50.77
C GLU A 404 20.82 -17.02 -49.41
N SER A 405 22.09 -17.44 -49.40
CA SER A 405 22.87 -17.66 -48.18
C SER A 405 23.20 -16.35 -47.47
N LEU A 406 23.63 -15.32 -48.21
CA LEU A 406 23.92 -14.00 -47.65
C LEU A 406 22.65 -13.29 -47.20
N SER A 407 21.53 -13.42 -47.91
CA SER A 407 20.23 -12.84 -47.54
C SER A 407 19.71 -13.41 -46.22
N LEU A 408 19.73 -14.74 -46.05
CA LEU A 408 19.28 -15.41 -44.82
C LEU A 408 20.25 -15.20 -43.64
N ALA A 409 21.56 -15.15 -43.89
CA ALA A 409 22.55 -14.78 -42.88
C ALA A 409 22.37 -13.33 -42.45
N LEU A 410 22.23 -12.38 -43.39
CA LEU A 410 22.00 -10.96 -43.12
C LEU A 410 20.68 -10.71 -42.40
N GLN A 411 19.59 -11.42 -42.76
CA GLN A 411 18.35 -11.41 -41.98
C GLN A 411 18.63 -11.79 -40.52
N SER A 412 19.42 -12.84 -40.29
CA SER A 412 19.75 -13.31 -38.94
C SER A 412 20.62 -12.31 -38.18
N VAL A 413 21.50 -11.56 -38.88
CA VAL A 413 22.26 -10.45 -38.29
C VAL A 413 21.36 -9.21 -38.03
N ILE A 414 20.35 -8.94 -38.86
CA ILE A 414 19.35 -7.88 -38.66
C ILE A 414 18.45 -8.22 -37.46
N GLU A 415 18.04 -9.48 -37.32
CA GLU A 415 17.36 -10.00 -36.12
C GLU A 415 18.23 -9.77 -34.87
N PHE A 416 19.52 -10.13 -34.92
CA PHE A 416 20.45 -9.95 -33.81
C PHE A 416 20.68 -8.46 -33.49
N ALA A 417 20.96 -7.63 -34.49
CA ALA A 417 21.18 -6.21 -34.33
C ALA A 417 19.96 -5.50 -33.75
N GLY A 418 18.74 -5.87 -34.19
CA GLY A 418 17.49 -5.35 -33.62
C GLY A 418 17.28 -5.74 -32.16
N SER A 419 17.88 -6.83 -31.69
CA SER A 419 17.85 -7.25 -30.28
C SER A 419 18.94 -6.63 -29.39
N GLU A 420 19.88 -5.86 -29.97
CA GLU A 420 21.00 -5.27 -29.24
C GLU A 420 20.70 -3.88 -28.66
N PRO A 421 21.42 -3.44 -27.62
CA PRO A 421 21.41 -2.05 -27.20
C PRO A 421 21.92 -1.13 -28.31
N ASP A 422 21.23 0.01 -28.43
CA ASP A 422 21.29 0.99 -29.52
C ASP A 422 21.30 0.38 -30.95
N PRO A 423 20.14 -0.17 -31.40
CA PRO A 423 20.06 -0.80 -32.71
C PRO A 423 20.13 0.19 -33.88
N ARG A 424 20.03 1.51 -33.65
CA ARG A 424 19.81 2.52 -34.71
C ARG A 424 20.92 2.49 -35.75
N ASP A 425 22.15 2.74 -35.32
CA ASP A 425 23.29 2.83 -36.24
C ASP A 425 23.67 1.44 -36.78
N LYS A 426 23.48 0.38 -35.99
CA LYS A 426 23.69 -1.02 -36.40
C LYS A 426 22.74 -1.41 -37.55
N LEU A 427 21.43 -1.20 -37.38
CA LEU A 427 20.42 -1.52 -38.40
C LEU A 427 20.53 -0.62 -39.63
N LEU A 428 20.83 0.67 -39.45
CA LEU A 428 21.10 1.57 -40.56
C LEU A 428 22.31 1.09 -41.37
N ARG A 429 23.42 0.74 -40.68
CA ARG A 429 24.62 0.20 -41.33
C ARG A 429 24.36 -1.15 -42.01
N LEU A 430 23.54 -2.04 -41.45
CA LEU A 430 23.15 -3.29 -42.11
C LEU A 430 22.30 -3.08 -43.36
N TYR A 431 21.40 -2.10 -43.33
CA TYR A 431 20.62 -1.70 -44.51
C TYR A 431 21.52 -1.05 -45.59
N GLU A 432 22.50 -0.24 -45.18
CA GLU A 432 23.54 0.26 -46.08
C GLU A 432 24.39 -0.88 -46.65
N ILE A 433 24.84 -1.83 -45.84
CA ILE A 433 25.62 -3.01 -46.29
C ILE A 433 24.81 -3.85 -47.29
N ALA A 434 23.51 -4.06 -47.06
CA ALA A 434 22.63 -4.73 -48.01
C ALA A 434 22.63 -4.02 -49.37
N LYS A 435 22.54 -2.68 -49.35
CA LYS A 435 22.54 -1.84 -50.56
C LYS A 435 23.92 -1.78 -51.24
N GLU A 436 25.00 -1.58 -50.49
CA GLU A 436 26.39 -1.50 -50.97
C GLU A 436 26.83 -2.81 -51.64
N LYS A 437 26.42 -3.96 -51.09
CA LYS A 437 26.77 -5.30 -51.58
C LYS A 437 25.72 -5.92 -52.51
N ASN A 438 24.63 -5.21 -52.80
CA ASN A 438 23.49 -5.65 -53.62
C ASN A 438 22.89 -6.99 -53.15
N ILE A 439 22.69 -7.14 -51.83
CA ILE A 439 22.11 -8.33 -51.21
C ILE A 439 20.59 -8.13 -51.09
N PRO A 440 19.75 -9.00 -51.68
CA PRO A 440 18.29 -8.87 -51.59
C PRO A 440 17.83 -9.10 -50.15
N LEU A 441 16.95 -8.22 -49.64
CA LEU A 441 16.32 -8.39 -48.33
C LEU A 441 15.17 -9.39 -48.41
N THR A 442 15.02 -10.25 -47.40
CA THR A 442 13.83 -11.10 -47.27
C THR A 442 12.64 -10.26 -46.78
N VAL A 443 11.40 -10.75 -47.00
CA VAL A 443 10.18 -10.13 -46.45
C VAL A 443 10.28 -9.97 -44.92
N VAL A 444 10.94 -10.90 -44.22
CA VAL A 444 11.16 -10.84 -42.78
C VAL A 444 12.16 -9.74 -42.42
N ALA A 445 13.31 -9.67 -43.09
CA ALA A 445 14.31 -8.61 -42.86
C ALA A 445 13.73 -7.21 -43.13
N THR A 446 12.95 -7.08 -44.20
CA THR A 446 12.19 -5.87 -44.55
C THR A 446 11.20 -5.47 -43.46
N ASN A 447 10.35 -6.40 -42.99
CA ASN A 447 9.38 -6.13 -41.93
C ASN A 447 10.07 -5.72 -40.61
N LEU A 448 11.22 -6.32 -40.30
CA LEU A 448 12.02 -5.94 -39.14
C LEU A 448 12.58 -4.52 -39.29
N LEU A 449 13.19 -4.18 -40.43
CA LEU A 449 13.74 -2.84 -40.68
C LEU A 449 12.67 -1.75 -40.65
N ILE A 450 11.53 -1.93 -41.33
CA ILE A 450 10.41 -0.97 -41.32
C ILE A 450 9.90 -0.76 -39.88
N ARG A 451 9.66 -1.86 -39.14
CA ARG A 451 9.17 -1.79 -37.76
C ARG A 451 10.18 -1.15 -36.80
N TRP A 452 11.47 -1.45 -36.93
CA TRP A 452 12.50 -0.89 -36.07
C TRP A 452 12.75 0.58 -36.34
N PHE A 453 12.90 1.00 -37.61
CA PHE A 453 12.99 2.42 -37.96
C PHE A 453 11.73 3.18 -37.51
N GLY A 454 10.55 2.59 -37.64
CA GLY A 454 9.29 3.18 -37.18
C GLY A 454 9.22 3.42 -35.67
N ARG A 455 9.68 2.43 -34.88
CA ARG A 455 9.82 2.56 -33.41
C ARG A 455 10.85 3.60 -32.98
N MET A 456 11.85 3.87 -33.82
CA MET A 456 12.89 4.87 -33.56
C MET A 456 12.53 6.30 -34.05
N GLY A 457 11.27 6.53 -34.44
CA GLY A 457 10.81 7.79 -35.05
C GLY A 457 11.44 8.08 -36.43
N MET A 458 12.15 7.13 -37.02
CA MET A 458 12.79 7.26 -38.34
C MET A 458 11.79 6.89 -39.44
N VAL A 459 10.61 7.52 -39.41
CA VAL A 459 9.50 7.13 -40.29
C VAL A 459 9.87 7.28 -41.77
N ASN A 460 10.61 8.33 -42.14
CA ASN A 460 11.15 8.50 -43.49
C ASN A 460 12.03 7.30 -43.95
N GLN A 461 12.80 6.67 -43.06
CA GLN A 461 13.57 5.47 -43.42
C GLN A 461 12.68 4.22 -43.52
N SER A 462 11.63 4.14 -42.71
CA SER A 462 10.60 3.08 -42.83
C SER A 462 9.89 3.16 -44.18
N VAL A 463 9.51 4.37 -44.59
CA VAL A 463 8.91 4.65 -45.91
C VAL A 463 9.91 4.36 -47.03
N LEU A 464 11.16 4.81 -46.94
CA LEU A 464 12.19 4.52 -47.95
C LEU A 464 12.51 3.02 -48.11
N VAL A 465 12.46 2.24 -47.03
CA VAL A 465 12.57 0.77 -47.11
C VAL A 465 11.34 0.19 -47.81
N TYR A 466 10.13 0.65 -47.47
CA TYR A 466 8.89 0.20 -48.11
C TYR A 466 8.79 0.55 -49.60
N GLU A 467 9.11 1.80 -49.98
CA GLU A 467 9.02 2.30 -51.35
C GLU A 467 9.88 1.48 -52.31
N ARG A 468 11.10 1.11 -51.89
CA ARG A 468 12.10 0.37 -52.68
C ARG A 468 11.84 -1.14 -52.83
N LEU A 469 10.79 -1.68 -52.22
CA LEU A 469 10.43 -3.09 -52.42
C LEU A 469 9.80 -3.30 -53.80
N ASP A 470 10.07 -4.46 -54.39
CA ASP A 470 9.30 -4.94 -55.55
C ASP A 470 7.81 -5.04 -55.21
N SER A 471 6.95 -4.75 -56.18
CA SER A 471 5.48 -4.76 -56.01
C SER A 471 4.96 -6.07 -55.42
N ASN A 472 5.53 -7.20 -55.84
CA ASN A 472 5.19 -8.54 -55.36
C ASN A 472 5.56 -8.79 -53.87
N MET A 473 6.45 -7.99 -53.29
CA MET A 473 6.82 -8.07 -51.87
C MET A 473 5.93 -7.18 -50.98
N LYS A 474 5.21 -6.19 -51.53
CA LYS A 474 4.31 -5.27 -50.80
C LYS A 474 2.95 -5.92 -50.49
N ASN A 475 2.99 -7.12 -49.91
CA ASN A 475 1.81 -7.88 -49.49
C ASN A 475 1.12 -7.26 -48.26
N SER A 476 -0.06 -7.76 -47.90
CA SER A 476 -0.85 -7.22 -46.78
C SER A 476 -0.11 -7.23 -45.43
N GLN A 477 0.88 -8.12 -45.21
CA GLN A 477 1.66 -8.10 -43.96
C GLN A 477 2.59 -6.89 -43.91
N VAL A 478 3.33 -6.61 -44.99
CA VAL A 478 4.22 -5.44 -45.07
C VAL A 478 3.42 -4.15 -44.98
N ARG A 479 2.29 -4.08 -45.71
CA ARG A 479 1.39 -2.91 -45.70
C ARG A 479 0.81 -2.64 -44.30
N ASN A 480 0.37 -3.67 -43.58
CA ASN A 480 -0.10 -3.53 -42.19
C ASN A 480 1.00 -2.98 -41.26
N VAL A 481 2.26 -3.41 -41.42
CA VAL A 481 3.39 -2.86 -40.61
C VAL A 481 3.62 -1.38 -40.93
N VAL A 482 3.51 -0.96 -42.19
CA VAL A 482 3.64 0.45 -42.58
C VAL A 482 2.48 1.29 -42.04
N VAL A 483 1.24 0.82 -42.14
CA VAL A 483 0.06 1.50 -41.57
C VAL A 483 0.18 1.66 -40.04
N ASP A 484 0.58 0.60 -39.32
CA ASP A 484 0.86 0.64 -37.88
C ASP A 484 1.94 1.67 -37.51
N VAL A 485 3.05 1.71 -38.27
CA VAL A 485 4.13 2.69 -38.06
C VAL A 485 3.67 4.12 -38.32
N LEU A 486 2.89 4.37 -39.38
CA LEU A 486 2.41 5.71 -39.73
C LEU A 486 1.39 6.23 -38.70
N LEU A 487 0.42 5.40 -38.30
CA LEU A 487 -0.58 5.77 -37.29
C LEU A 487 0.06 6.06 -35.92
N ARG A 488 0.97 5.19 -35.43
CA ARG A 488 1.71 5.38 -34.16
C ARG A 488 2.50 6.69 -34.10
N ASN A 489 2.92 7.21 -35.25
CA ASN A 489 3.68 8.45 -35.37
C ASN A 489 2.81 9.65 -35.78
N GLY A 490 1.47 9.52 -35.76
CA GLY A 490 0.53 10.61 -36.06
C GLY A 490 0.39 10.98 -37.54
N LEU A 491 0.99 10.21 -38.46
CA LEU A 491 0.93 10.43 -39.91
C LEU A 491 -0.32 9.76 -40.51
N VAL A 492 -1.49 10.19 -40.03
CA VAL A 492 -2.78 9.57 -40.34
C VAL A 492 -3.12 9.63 -41.83
N ASP A 493 -2.87 10.76 -42.50
CA ASP A 493 -3.14 10.93 -43.93
C ASP A 493 -2.29 9.98 -44.81
N ASP A 494 -1.03 9.75 -44.43
CA ASP A 494 -0.15 8.82 -45.16
C ASP A 494 -0.52 7.35 -44.87
N ALA A 495 -0.97 7.05 -43.66
CA ALA A 495 -1.53 5.73 -43.34
C ALA A 495 -2.79 5.44 -44.17
N PHE A 496 -3.66 6.43 -44.35
CA PHE A 496 -4.85 6.30 -45.18
C PHE A 496 -4.53 6.15 -46.67
N LYS A 497 -3.51 6.81 -47.23
CA LYS A 497 -3.05 6.54 -48.62
C LYS A 497 -2.68 5.06 -48.83
N VAL A 498 -1.94 4.47 -47.89
CA VAL A 498 -1.56 3.04 -47.96
C VAL A 498 -2.79 2.13 -47.81
N LEU A 499 -3.78 2.52 -47.00
CA LEU A 499 -5.04 1.81 -46.83
C LEU A 499 -5.95 1.92 -48.07
N ASP A 500 -6.01 3.08 -48.72
CA ASP A 500 -6.75 3.32 -49.96
C ASP A 500 -6.21 2.46 -51.10
N GLU A 501 -4.88 2.33 -51.24
CA GLU A 501 -4.26 1.36 -52.17
C GLU A 501 -4.72 -0.09 -51.90
N MET A 502 -4.90 -0.47 -50.63
CA MET A 502 -5.40 -1.80 -50.28
C MET A 502 -6.90 -1.97 -50.61
N LEU A 503 -7.68 -0.90 -50.45
CA LEU A 503 -9.13 -0.89 -50.68
C LEU A 503 -9.54 -0.81 -52.16
N GLN A 504 -8.59 -0.59 -53.09
CA GLN A 504 -8.89 -0.62 -54.53
C GLN A 504 -9.49 -1.96 -54.95
N LYS A 505 -10.53 -1.90 -55.80
CA LYS A 505 -11.38 -3.03 -56.19
C LYS A 505 -10.65 -4.18 -56.91
N GLU A 506 -9.44 -3.92 -57.39
CA GLU A 506 -8.55 -4.85 -58.12
C GLU A 506 -7.29 -5.20 -57.31
N SER A 507 -7.21 -4.81 -56.03
CA SER A 507 -6.03 -5.03 -55.19
C SER A 507 -5.81 -6.52 -54.91
N VAL A 508 -4.60 -6.99 -55.26
CA VAL A 508 -4.14 -8.37 -54.99
C VAL A 508 -3.92 -8.61 -53.48
N PHE A 509 -3.82 -7.54 -52.69
CA PHE A 509 -3.48 -7.59 -51.27
C PHE A 509 -4.42 -6.71 -50.41
N PRO A 510 -5.71 -7.08 -50.28
CA PRO A 510 -6.70 -6.27 -49.58
C PRO A 510 -6.46 -6.18 -48.06
N PRO A 511 -7.16 -5.27 -47.34
CA PRO A 511 -7.16 -5.21 -45.89
C PRO A 511 -7.68 -6.51 -45.29
N ASN A 512 -7.17 -6.84 -44.11
CA ASN A 512 -7.58 -8.01 -43.35
C ASN A 512 -7.93 -7.61 -41.90
N ARG A 513 -8.30 -8.59 -41.08
CA ARG A 513 -8.65 -8.36 -39.67
C ARG A 513 -7.56 -7.60 -38.91
N ILE A 514 -6.28 -7.89 -39.15
CA ILE A 514 -5.16 -7.19 -38.50
C ILE A 514 -5.11 -5.72 -38.93
N THR A 515 -5.43 -5.41 -40.19
CA THR A 515 -5.56 -4.01 -40.67
C THR A 515 -6.66 -3.27 -39.91
N ALA A 516 -7.82 -3.90 -39.70
CA ALA A 516 -8.92 -3.32 -38.93
C ALA A 516 -8.56 -3.15 -37.44
N ASP A 517 -7.93 -4.16 -36.82
CA ASP A 517 -7.50 -4.10 -35.43
C ASP A 517 -6.49 -2.95 -35.21
N ILE A 518 -5.53 -2.75 -36.12
CA ILE A 518 -4.56 -1.62 -36.07
C ILE A 518 -5.28 -0.27 -36.11
N VAL A 519 -6.19 -0.07 -37.08
CA VAL A 519 -6.90 1.20 -37.29
C VAL A 519 -7.85 1.52 -36.12
N LEU A 520 -8.55 0.51 -35.59
CA LEU A 520 -9.52 0.69 -34.50
C LEU A 520 -8.86 0.87 -33.13
N HIS A 521 -7.70 0.23 -32.89
CA HIS A 521 -7.06 0.23 -31.57
C HIS A 521 -6.17 1.47 -31.34
N GLU A 522 -5.46 1.95 -32.36
CA GLU A 522 -4.62 3.16 -32.25
C GLU A 522 -5.47 4.45 -32.37
N GLY A 523 -6.64 4.40 -33.03
CA GLY A 523 -7.55 5.55 -33.15
C GLY A 523 -8.36 5.92 -31.90
N ALA A 524 -8.20 5.18 -30.79
CA ALA A 524 -9.12 5.26 -29.63
C ALA A 524 -8.45 5.30 -28.24
N CYS A 525 -7.11 5.41 -28.14
CA CYS A 525 -6.42 5.39 -26.84
C CYS A 525 -5.65 6.69 -26.52
N GLU A 526 -6.19 7.48 -25.59
CA GLU A 526 -5.37 8.36 -24.75
C GLU A 526 -4.68 7.54 -23.63
N ASN A 527 -3.47 7.93 -23.24
CA ASN A 527 -2.65 7.21 -22.27
C ASN A 527 -3.28 7.14 -20.86
N GLN A 528 -3.58 5.95 -20.34
CA GLN A 528 -3.89 5.72 -18.91
C GLN A 528 -3.00 4.63 -18.30
N LEU A 529 -2.31 4.97 -17.21
CA LEU A 529 -1.33 4.10 -16.51
C LEU A 529 -1.84 3.50 -15.18
N LEU A 530 -2.99 3.96 -14.67
CA LEU A 530 -3.57 3.53 -13.40
C LEU A 530 -4.91 2.82 -13.59
N SER A 531 -5.30 2.00 -12.62
CA SER A 531 -6.59 1.28 -12.67
C SER A 531 -7.78 2.22 -12.49
N LYS A 532 -8.93 1.84 -13.05
CA LYS A 532 -10.20 2.58 -12.91
C LYS A 532 -10.63 2.80 -11.45
N LEU A 533 -10.20 1.94 -10.52
CA LEU A 533 -10.48 2.10 -9.09
C LEU A 533 -9.58 3.16 -8.45
N ALA A 534 -8.28 3.13 -8.76
CA ALA A 534 -7.30 4.10 -8.26
C ALA A 534 -7.55 5.53 -8.77
N LEU A 535 -8.13 5.67 -9.97
CA LEU A 535 -8.55 6.94 -10.56
C LEU A 535 -9.96 7.40 -10.16
N SER A 536 -10.69 6.66 -9.31
CA SER A 536 -12.10 6.97 -9.01
C SER A 536 -12.29 7.64 -7.65
N ASP A 537 -13.04 8.75 -7.63
CA ASP A 537 -13.48 9.47 -6.41
C ASP A 537 -14.44 8.64 -5.51
N LYS A 538 -14.68 7.36 -5.84
CA LYS A 538 -15.62 6.46 -5.14
C LYS A 538 -15.13 6.01 -3.75
N HIS A 539 -13.92 6.40 -3.34
CA HIS A 539 -13.40 6.19 -1.98
C HIS A 539 -14.16 7.01 -0.91
N GLY A 540 -14.84 8.10 -1.32
CA GLY A 540 -15.86 8.78 -0.50
C GLY A 540 -15.41 9.99 0.33
N GLU A 541 -14.14 10.39 0.28
CA GLU A 541 -13.59 11.51 1.09
C GLU A 541 -14.18 12.90 0.79
N ALA A 542 -14.82 13.06 -0.37
CA ALA A 542 -15.58 14.26 -0.74
C ALA A 542 -16.96 14.35 -0.06
N SER A 543 -17.39 13.31 0.67
CA SER A 543 -18.67 13.32 1.39
C SER A 543 -18.71 14.38 2.50
N PRO A 544 -19.84 15.09 2.70
CA PRO A 544 -20.02 16.00 3.84
C PRO A 544 -19.70 15.36 5.21
N TYR A 545 -19.86 14.04 5.33
CA TYR A 545 -19.45 13.25 6.49
C TYR A 545 -18.00 13.53 6.93
N PHE A 546 -17.06 13.63 5.99
CA PHE A 546 -15.64 13.87 6.26
C PHE A 546 -15.29 15.37 6.33
N HIS A 547 -16.13 16.26 5.80
CA HIS A 547 -15.92 17.70 5.93
C HIS A 547 -16.06 18.19 7.39
N GLY A 548 -16.96 17.58 8.18
CA GLY A 548 -17.06 17.87 9.62
C GLY A 548 -15.82 17.42 10.39
N TRP A 549 -15.25 16.28 10.00
CA TRP A 549 -13.97 15.79 10.52
C TRP A 549 -12.82 16.77 10.25
N LYS A 550 -12.69 17.26 9.01
CA LYS A 550 -11.68 18.27 8.65
C LYS A 550 -11.84 19.58 9.46
N ALA A 551 -13.06 19.96 9.85
CA ALA A 551 -13.29 21.12 10.71
C ALA A 551 -12.83 20.88 12.16
N TYR A 552 -12.95 19.64 12.66
CA TYR A 552 -12.41 19.22 13.95
C TYR A 552 -10.87 19.21 13.95
N ASP A 553 -10.23 18.50 13.01
CA ASP A 553 -8.77 18.36 12.94
C ASP A 553 -8.04 19.71 12.85
N ASN A 554 -8.61 20.68 12.13
CA ASN A 554 -8.03 22.03 11.99
C ASN A 554 -8.16 22.90 13.26
N ASN A 555 -9.06 22.57 14.19
CA ASN A 555 -9.31 23.37 15.39
C ASN A 555 -9.95 22.50 16.51
N PRO A 556 -9.24 21.49 17.04
CA PRO A 556 -9.83 20.52 17.98
C PRO A 556 -10.06 21.17 19.35
N PHE A 557 -11.21 20.88 19.97
CA PHE A 557 -11.50 21.28 21.35
C PHE A 557 -10.51 20.64 22.32
N HIS A 558 -10.05 21.44 23.28
CA HIS A 558 -9.32 20.96 24.45
C HIS A 558 -9.67 21.85 25.65
N PRO A 559 -10.09 21.31 26.81
CA PRO A 559 -10.65 22.10 27.91
C PRO A 559 -9.73 23.25 28.38
N THR A 560 -8.42 23.01 28.50
CA THR A 560 -7.44 24.06 28.84
C THR A 560 -6.80 24.74 27.62
N HIS A 561 -6.24 23.98 26.66
CA HIS A 561 -5.42 24.52 25.57
C HIS A 561 -6.22 25.16 24.42
N ASN A 562 -7.46 24.71 24.17
CA ASN A 562 -8.32 25.26 23.11
C ASN A 562 -9.82 25.15 23.49
N PRO A 563 -10.29 25.89 24.50
CA PRO A 563 -11.67 25.82 24.97
C PRO A 563 -12.69 26.35 23.95
N GLN A 564 -12.23 26.98 22.87
CA GLN A 564 -13.05 27.46 21.74
C GLN A 564 -12.91 26.57 20.48
N GLY A 565 -12.23 25.43 20.61
CA GLY A 565 -12.13 24.42 19.57
C GLY A 565 -13.45 23.70 19.30
N VAL A 566 -13.49 22.95 18.20
CA VAL A 566 -14.62 22.12 17.76
C VAL A 566 -14.72 20.87 18.64
N ILE A 567 -15.88 20.62 19.24
CA ILE A 567 -16.14 19.39 20.00
C ILE A 567 -16.51 18.27 19.04
N GLN A 568 -15.91 17.09 19.20
CA GLN A 568 -16.12 15.94 18.32
C GLN A 568 -17.37 15.16 18.74
N MET A 569 -18.50 15.37 18.05
CA MET A 569 -19.74 14.60 18.21
C MET A 569 -20.16 13.90 16.90
N GLY A 570 -19.26 13.83 15.90
CA GLY A 570 -19.52 13.17 14.62
C GLY A 570 -19.09 11.70 14.58
N LEU A 571 -18.36 11.23 15.60
CA LEU A 571 -17.69 9.93 15.64
C LEU A 571 -18.34 9.00 16.66
N ALA A 572 -18.93 7.91 16.18
CA ALA A 572 -19.53 6.87 17.00
C ALA A 572 -18.44 5.97 17.62
N GLU A 573 -17.86 6.42 18.72
CA GLU A 573 -16.92 5.67 19.59
C GLU A 573 -17.51 5.54 20.99
N ASN A 574 -17.24 4.41 21.65
CA ASN A 574 -17.58 4.21 23.06
C ASN A 574 -16.30 4.31 23.88
N GLN A 575 -16.22 5.30 24.78
CA GLN A 575 -15.12 5.46 25.73
C GLN A 575 -15.59 5.29 27.19
N LEU A 576 -16.92 5.16 27.40
CA LEU A 576 -17.60 5.19 28.70
C LEU A 576 -17.26 4.02 29.64
N CYS A 577 -16.70 2.93 29.10
CA CYS A 577 -16.32 1.72 29.87
C CYS A 577 -14.84 1.34 29.71
N SER A 578 -14.01 2.29 29.26
CA SER A 578 -12.57 2.03 29.07
C SER A 578 -11.81 1.82 30.38
N ASP A 579 -12.35 2.31 31.50
CA ASP A 579 -11.92 2.03 32.87
C ASP A 579 -12.01 0.55 33.21
N LEU A 580 -13.15 -0.10 32.95
CA LEU A 580 -13.37 -1.53 33.26
C LEU A 580 -12.33 -2.42 32.55
N ILE A 581 -12.05 -2.14 31.28
CA ILE A 581 -11.03 -2.85 30.50
C ILE A 581 -9.62 -2.57 31.07
N LYS A 582 -9.31 -1.33 31.47
CA LYS A 582 -8.01 -0.96 32.08
C LYS A 582 -7.80 -1.61 33.45
N GLU A 583 -8.86 -1.80 34.23
CA GLU A 583 -8.81 -2.49 35.52
C GLU A 583 -8.57 -3.98 35.30
N TRP A 584 -9.37 -4.63 34.44
CA TRP A 584 -9.17 -6.03 34.08
C TRP A 584 -7.75 -6.33 33.57
N ILE A 585 -7.17 -5.47 32.73
CA ILE A 585 -5.78 -5.58 32.24
C ILE A 585 -4.76 -5.56 33.39
N LYS A 586 -4.95 -4.73 34.42
CA LYS A 586 -4.02 -4.66 35.57
C LYS A 586 -4.09 -5.91 36.44
N GLU A 587 -5.28 -6.48 36.57
CA GLU A 587 -5.53 -7.70 37.35
C GLU A 587 -5.10 -8.97 36.61
N ASN A 588 -5.02 -8.91 35.27
CA ASN A 588 -4.70 -10.06 34.40
C ASN A 588 -3.47 -9.81 33.51
N PRO A 589 -2.28 -9.49 34.06
CA PRO A 589 -1.08 -9.22 33.26
C PRO A 589 -0.68 -10.39 32.35
N GLN A 590 -0.95 -11.63 32.75
CA GLN A 590 -0.70 -12.85 31.97
C GLN A 590 -1.45 -12.92 30.64
N ALA A 591 -2.52 -12.13 30.46
CA ALA A 591 -3.29 -12.09 29.20
C ALA A 591 -2.56 -11.38 28.05
N SER A 592 -1.44 -10.70 28.32
CA SER A 592 -0.65 -9.97 27.34
C SER A 592 0.73 -10.58 27.18
N ILE A 593 1.08 -11.03 25.97
CA ILE A 593 2.41 -11.58 25.63
C ILE A 593 3.58 -10.57 25.74
N CYS A 594 3.30 -9.32 26.13
CA CYS A 594 4.29 -8.27 26.33
C CYS A 594 4.54 -7.94 27.82
N THR A 595 3.96 -8.70 28.74
CA THR A 595 4.26 -8.65 30.18
C THR A 595 5.27 -9.74 30.56
N ALA A 596 5.81 -9.70 31.78
CA ALA A 596 6.70 -10.76 32.26
C ALA A 596 5.94 -12.08 32.48
N GLU A 597 4.64 -11.98 32.79
CA GLU A 597 3.73 -13.07 33.11
C GLU A 597 3.20 -13.79 31.85
N GLY A 598 3.08 -13.09 30.71
CA GLY A 598 2.58 -13.64 29.45
C GLY A 598 3.66 -14.02 28.42
N ILE A 599 4.94 -13.71 28.68
CA ILE A 599 6.03 -13.82 27.69
C ILE A 599 6.27 -15.24 27.17
N ASP A 600 6.01 -16.27 27.98
CA ASP A 600 6.25 -17.68 27.60
C ASP A 600 5.42 -18.10 26.38
N SER A 601 4.24 -17.50 26.18
CA SER A 601 3.37 -17.78 25.03
C SER A 601 3.70 -16.93 23.79
N PHE A 602 4.68 -16.02 23.87
CA PHE A 602 5.03 -15.10 22.78
C PHE A 602 5.39 -15.84 21.49
N SER A 603 6.24 -16.88 21.57
CA SER A 603 6.74 -17.60 20.40
C SER A 603 5.61 -18.22 19.58
N ASP A 604 4.70 -18.93 20.25
CA ASP A 604 3.58 -19.63 19.62
C ASP A 604 2.58 -18.63 18.99
N ILE A 605 2.28 -17.54 19.72
CA ILE A 605 1.32 -16.53 19.26
C ILE A 605 1.92 -15.69 18.12
N ALA A 606 3.20 -15.35 18.17
CA ALA A 606 3.86 -14.53 17.14
C ALA A 606 3.97 -15.24 15.78
N VAL A 607 4.05 -16.58 15.74
CA VAL A 607 4.08 -17.36 14.50
C VAL A 607 2.71 -17.85 14.03
N PHE A 608 1.69 -17.76 14.89
CA PHE A 608 0.34 -18.21 14.58
C PHE A 608 -0.30 -17.38 13.45
N GLN A 609 -0.56 -18.03 12.33
CA GLN A 609 -1.05 -17.41 11.09
C GLN A 609 -2.21 -18.17 10.44
N ASP A 610 -2.80 -19.15 11.13
CA ASP A 610 -3.95 -19.88 10.61
C ASP A 610 -5.15 -18.93 10.46
N TYR A 611 -5.69 -18.85 9.25
CA TYR A 611 -6.86 -18.02 8.92
C TYR A 611 -8.14 -18.48 9.63
N HIS A 612 -8.14 -19.66 10.25
CA HIS A 612 -9.18 -20.04 11.19
C HIS A 612 -9.21 -19.16 12.43
N GLY A 613 -8.06 -18.62 12.87
CA GLY A 613 -7.93 -17.95 14.16
C GLY A 613 -7.83 -18.92 15.33
N LEU A 614 -7.25 -18.43 16.43
CA LEU A 614 -7.08 -19.17 17.68
C LEU A 614 -8.44 -19.72 18.13
N LYS A 615 -8.46 -21.02 18.45
CA LYS A 615 -9.69 -21.73 18.83
C LYS A 615 -10.37 -21.08 20.03
N GLN A 616 -9.59 -20.73 21.03
CA GLN A 616 -10.02 -20.04 22.25
C GLN A 616 -10.63 -18.67 21.93
N PHE A 617 -10.05 -17.93 20.99
CA PHE A 617 -10.58 -16.64 20.56
C PHE A 617 -11.95 -16.79 19.88
N ARG A 618 -12.09 -17.74 18.94
CA ARG A 618 -13.39 -18.01 18.29
C ARG A 618 -14.47 -18.46 19.28
N GLN A 619 -14.10 -19.29 20.25
CA GLN A 619 -14.98 -19.72 21.33
C GLN A 619 -15.43 -18.53 22.18
N ALA A 620 -14.49 -17.69 22.63
CA ALA A 620 -14.80 -16.53 23.46
C ALA A 620 -15.63 -15.47 22.72
N ILE A 621 -15.37 -15.24 21.42
CA ILE A 621 -16.20 -14.39 20.55
C ILE A 621 -17.62 -14.95 20.41
N ALA A 622 -17.76 -16.25 20.16
CA ALA A 622 -19.08 -16.90 20.05
C ALA A 622 -19.87 -16.74 21.35
N THR A 623 -19.28 -17.10 22.50
CA THR A 623 -19.90 -16.92 23.82
C THR A 623 -20.22 -15.46 24.14
N PHE A 624 -19.35 -14.50 23.78
CA PHE A 624 -19.66 -13.07 23.93
C PHE A 624 -20.86 -12.64 23.07
N MET A 625 -20.98 -13.14 21.83
CA MET A 625 -22.14 -12.91 20.98
C MET A 625 -23.43 -13.50 21.56
N GLU A 626 -23.37 -14.69 22.17
CA GLU A 626 -24.50 -15.30 22.91
C GLU A 626 -24.91 -14.43 24.10
N ARG A 627 -23.95 -14.00 24.93
CA ARG A 627 -24.16 -13.15 26.12
C ARG A 627 -24.76 -11.79 25.77
N ALA A 628 -24.26 -11.14 24.72
CA ALA A 628 -24.80 -9.88 24.18
C ALA A 628 -26.27 -10.01 23.70
N ARG A 629 -26.76 -11.23 23.46
CA ARG A 629 -28.14 -11.57 23.09
C ARG A 629 -28.88 -12.27 24.24
N GLY A 630 -28.45 -12.02 25.48
CA GLY A 630 -29.07 -12.54 26.71
C GLY A 630 -29.05 -14.07 26.85
N GLY A 631 -28.16 -14.77 26.12
CA GLY A 631 -28.10 -16.24 26.09
C GLY A 631 -29.28 -16.92 25.38
N ARG A 632 -30.11 -16.17 24.63
CA ARG A 632 -31.34 -16.69 23.98
C ARG A 632 -31.08 -17.50 22.70
N VAL A 633 -29.88 -17.35 22.13
CA VAL A 633 -29.38 -18.05 20.92
C VAL A 633 -27.97 -18.55 21.15
N ARG A 634 -27.55 -19.52 20.32
CA ARG A 634 -26.19 -20.07 20.32
C ARG A 634 -25.44 -19.79 19.02
N PHE A 635 -24.12 -19.63 19.13
CA PHE A 635 -23.22 -19.40 17.99
C PHE A 635 -22.12 -20.47 17.95
N GLU A 636 -21.95 -21.12 16.80
CA GLU A 636 -20.92 -22.15 16.62
C GLU A 636 -19.56 -21.51 16.38
N ALA A 637 -18.58 -21.78 17.24
CA ALA A 637 -17.22 -21.22 17.11
C ALA A 637 -16.52 -21.59 15.78
N GLU A 638 -16.92 -22.68 15.11
CA GLU A 638 -16.40 -23.06 13.79
C GLU A 638 -17.02 -22.27 12.63
N ARG A 639 -18.13 -21.54 12.86
CA ARG A 639 -18.75 -20.60 11.90
C ARG A 639 -18.26 -19.17 12.04
N VAL A 640 -17.59 -18.84 13.14
CA VAL A 640 -16.93 -17.53 13.33
C VAL A 640 -15.78 -17.39 12.34
N VAL A 641 -15.89 -16.42 11.45
CA VAL A 641 -14.85 -16.00 10.50
C VAL A 641 -14.41 -14.58 10.85
N MET A 642 -13.10 -14.36 10.95
CA MET A 642 -12.53 -13.06 11.30
C MET A 642 -12.42 -12.12 10.10
N SER A 643 -12.35 -10.82 10.35
CA SER A 643 -12.03 -9.80 9.34
C SER A 643 -11.43 -8.54 9.97
N GLY A 644 -10.91 -7.64 9.14
CA GLY A 644 -10.34 -6.35 9.52
C GLY A 644 -11.41 -5.34 9.95
N GLY A 645 -12.04 -5.56 11.10
CA GLY A 645 -13.20 -4.82 11.58
C GLY A 645 -14.46 -5.09 10.75
N ALA A 646 -15.59 -4.47 11.15
CA ALA A 646 -16.85 -4.59 10.41
C ALA A 646 -16.74 -4.10 8.96
N THR A 647 -15.86 -3.12 8.65
CA THR A 647 -15.56 -2.73 7.26
C THR A 647 -15.08 -3.91 6.43
N GLY A 648 -14.09 -4.67 6.92
CA GLY A 648 -13.64 -5.88 6.24
C GLY A 648 -14.69 -6.99 6.19
N ALA A 649 -15.54 -7.12 7.22
CA ALA A 649 -16.65 -8.08 7.23
C ALA A 649 -17.69 -7.77 6.14
N ASN A 650 -18.15 -6.52 6.09
CA ASN A 650 -19.15 -6.03 5.15
C ASN A 650 -18.67 -6.13 3.69
N GLU A 651 -17.40 -5.82 3.41
CA GLU A 651 -16.84 -6.01 2.07
C GLU A 651 -16.68 -7.51 1.72
N THR A 652 -16.19 -8.33 2.65
CA THR A 652 -15.99 -9.78 2.43
C THR A 652 -17.31 -10.50 2.16
N ILE A 653 -18.37 -10.18 2.91
CA ILE A 653 -19.68 -10.80 2.70
C ILE A 653 -20.31 -10.36 1.36
N MET A 654 -20.09 -9.13 0.89
CA MET A 654 -20.50 -8.75 -0.48
C MET A 654 -19.78 -9.57 -1.55
N PHE A 655 -18.45 -9.74 -1.45
CA PHE A 655 -17.69 -10.60 -2.38
C PHE A 655 -18.15 -12.07 -2.36
N CYS A 656 -18.66 -12.56 -1.23
CA CYS A 656 -19.19 -13.94 -1.13
C CYS A 656 -20.59 -14.09 -1.74
N LEU A 657 -21.36 -13.01 -1.89
CA LEU A 657 -22.80 -13.07 -2.17
C LEU A 657 -23.24 -12.40 -3.48
N ALA A 658 -22.41 -11.55 -4.11
CA ALA A 658 -22.80 -10.81 -5.32
C ALA A 658 -21.63 -10.55 -6.27
N ASP A 659 -21.92 -10.64 -7.57
CA ASP A 659 -20.97 -10.34 -8.65
C ASP A 659 -20.93 -8.83 -8.98
N PRO A 660 -19.86 -8.32 -9.62
CA PRO A 660 -19.81 -6.93 -10.08
C PRO A 660 -20.98 -6.57 -11.01
N GLY A 661 -21.83 -5.64 -10.57
CA GLY A 661 -23.04 -5.24 -11.29
C GLY A 661 -24.35 -5.71 -10.67
N ASP A 662 -24.34 -6.78 -9.86
CA ASP A 662 -25.45 -7.17 -8.98
C ASP A 662 -25.69 -6.09 -7.90
N ALA A 663 -26.79 -6.19 -7.15
CA ALA A 663 -27.18 -5.18 -6.19
C ALA A 663 -27.73 -5.71 -4.85
N PHE A 664 -27.60 -4.89 -3.81
CA PHE A 664 -28.22 -5.09 -2.50
C PHE A 664 -29.22 -3.97 -2.19
N LEU A 665 -30.35 -4.34 -1.59
CA LEU A 665 -31.30 -3.42 -0.96
C LEU A 665 -30.71 -2.90 0.36
N VAL A 666 -30.87 -1.61 0.65
CA VAL A 666 -30.39 -0.98 1.90
C VAL A 666 -31.41 0.06 2.41
N PRO A 667 -32.00 -0.10 3.61
CA PRO A 667 -32.92 0.89 4.19
C PRO A 667 -32.27 2.24 4.45
N THR A 668 -32.91 3.34 4.05
CA THR A 668 -32.42 4.70 4.33
C THR A 668 -33.09 5.31 5.57
N PRO A 669 -32.36 6.06 6.41
CA PRO A 669 -30.92 6.34 6.33
C PRO A 669 -30.05 5.16 6.81
N TYR A 670 -28.87 4.99 6.21
CA TYR A 670 -27.90 3.92 6.54
C TYR A 670 -26.50 4.45 6.81
N TYR A 671 -25.62 3.58 7.31
CA TYR A 671 -24.22 3.92 7.60
C TYR A 671 -23.46 4.39 6.35
N ALA A 672 -23.05 5.66 6.35
CA ALA A 672 -22.39 6.34 5.22
C ALA A 672 -21.25 5.56 4.54
N ALA A 673 -20.45 4.78 5.27
CA ALA A 673 -19.33 4.05 4.65
C ALA A 673 -19.76 2.79 3.89
N PHE A 674 -21.03 2.35 3.95
CA PHE A 674 -21.54 1.31 3.05
C PHE A 674 -21.36 1.66 1.57
N ASP A 675 -21.36 2.95 1.21
CA ASP A 675 -21.04 3.39 -0.16
C ASP A 675 -19.64 2.98 -0.64
N ARG A 676 -18.69 2.87 0.30
CA ARG A 676 -17.34 2.41 0.03
C ARG A 676 -17.26 0.90 0.25
N ASP A 677 -17.61 0.46 1.45
CA ASP A 677 -17.39 -0.89 1.98
C ASP A 677 -18.17 -1.94 1.18
N LEU A 678 -19.38 -1.62 0.68
CA LEU A 678 -20.19 -2.57 -0.08
C LEU A 678 -19.97 -2.50 -1.60
N ARG A 679 -19.38 -1.41 -2.13
CA ARG A 679 -19.42 -1.09 -3.58
C ARG A 679 -18.06 -0.91 -4.24
N TRP A 680 -17.06 -0.38 -3.53
CA TRP A 680 -15.88 0.24 -4.17
C TRP A 680 -15.04 -0.78 -4.95
N ARG A 681 -14.65 -1.88 -4.31
CA ARG A 681 -13.88 -2.97 -4.96
C ARG A 681 -14.74 -4.12 -5.47
N THR A 682 -15.94 -4.30 -4.91
CA THR A 682 -16.89 -5.35 -5.25
C THR A 682 -17.61 -5.09 -6.58
N GLY A 683 -17.80 -3.82 -6.97
CA GLY A 683 -18.63 -3.43 -8.11
C GLY A 683 -20.14 -3.61 -7.89
N VAL A 684 -20.55 -4.00 -6.68
CA VAL A 684 -21.96 -4.17 -6.29
C VAL A 684 -22.66 -2.80 -6.17
N ARG A 685 -23.96 -2.76 -6.44
CA ARG A 685 -24.79 -1.55 -6.37
C ARG A 685 -25.62 -1.53 -5.08
N ILE A 686 -25.85 -0.34 -4.53
CA ILE A 686 -26.85 -0.13 -3.47
C ILE A 686 -28.14 0.36 -4.13
N ILE A 687 -29.27 -0.25 -3.76
CA ILE A 687 -30.62 0.21 -4.08
C ILE A 687 -31.27 0.66 -2.76
N PRO A 688 -31.59 1.95 -2.59
CA PRO A 688 -32.17 2.45 -1.34
C PRO A 688 -33.60 1.93 -1.16
N VAL A 689 -33.93 1.52 0.07
CA VAL A 689 -35.30 1.24 0.52
C VAL A 689 -35.73 2.42 1.36
N GLU A 690 -36.55 3.30 0.77
CA GLU A 690 -36.91 4.59 1.38
C GLU A 690 -37.73 4.40 2.66
N CYS A 691 -37.21 4.86 3.80
CA CYS A 691 -37.97 5.02 5.03
C CYS A 691 -38.14 6.52 5.35
N SER A 692 -39.12 6.87 6.18
CA SER A 692 -39.50 8.27 6.45
C SER A 692 -39.77 8.51 7.93
N SER A 693 -39.77 9.76 8.36
CA SER A 693 -40.08 10.09 9.75
C SER A 693 -41.55 9.81 10.13
N SER A 694 -42.45 9.71 9.13
CA SER A 694 -43.89 9.50 9.36
C SER A 694 -44.23 8.20 10.09
N ASN A 695 -43.35 7.19 10.00
CA ASN A 695 -43.41 5.94 10.75
C ASN A 695 -42.13 5.69 11.57
N ASN A 696 -41.47 6.76 12.04
CA ASN A 696 -40.21 6.69 12.81
C ASN A 696 -39.07 5.93 12.10
N PHE A 697 -39.01 6.00 10.77
CA PHE A 697 -38.04 5.32 9.91
C PHE A 697 -38.07 3.77 9.97
N GLN A 698 -39.20 3.18 10.37
CA GLN A 698 -39.38 1.72 10.28
C GLN A 698 -39.41 1.25 8.82
N VAL A 699 -38.75 0.11 8.56
CA VAL A 699 -38.75 -0.53 7.23
C VAL A 699 -40.10 -1.19 6.99
N THR A 700 -40.72 -0.97 5.83
CA THR A 700 -42.03 -1.56 5.50
C THR A 700 -41.92 -2.57 4.35
N LYS A 701 -42.77 -3.61 4.35
CA LYS A 701 -42.87 -4.56 3.23
C LYS A 701 -43.19 -3.85 1.90
N GLN A 702 -43.99 -2.77 1.93
CA GLN A 702 -44.31 -1.97 0.75
C GLN A 702 -43.07 -1.27 0.17
N ALA A 703 -42.21 -0.66 1.00
CA ALA A 703 -40.99 -0.03 0.55
C ALA A 703 -40.00 -1.05 -0.05
N LEU A 704 -39.88 -2.23 0.56
CA LEU A 704 -39.05 -3.33 0.07
C LEU A 704 -39.50 -3.85 -1.30
N GLU A 705 -40.79 -4.15 -1.45
CA GLU A 705 -41.37 -4.58 -2.73
C GLU A 705 -41.21 -3.51 -3.81
N SER A 706 -41.44 -2.23 -3.48
CA SER A 706 -41.27 -1.12 -4.43
C SER A 706 -39.83 -0.96 -4.90
N ALA A 707 -38.85 -1.01 -3.98
CA ALA A 707 -37.43 -0.93 -4.32
C ALA A 707 -36.96 -2.14 -5.15
N TYR A 708 -37.45 -3.34 -4.81
CA TYR A 708 -37.15 -4.58 -5.53
C TYR A 708 -37.70 -4.56 -6.96
N LEU A 709 -38.98 -4.23 -7.15
CA LEU A 709 -39.62 -4.15 -8.46
C LEU A 709 -38.94 -3.11 -9.37
N LYS A 710 -38.63 -1.92 -8.84
CA LYS A 710 -37.93 -0.85 -9.57
C LYS A 710 -36.52 -1.26 -10.02
N ALA A 711 -35.83 -2.11 -9.25
CA ALA A 711 -34.56 -2.70 -9.66
C ALA A 711 -34.74 -3.74 -10.78
N GLN A 712 -35.78 -4.58 -10.70
CA GLN A 712 -36.09 -5.55 -11.77
C GLN A 712 -36.48 -4.85 -13.09
N GLU A 713 -37.30 -3.80 -13.04
CA GLU A 713 -37.67 -2.98 -14.21
C GLU A 713 -36.45 -2.38 -14.93
N THR A 714 -35.38 -2.09 -14.19
CA THR A 714 -34.12 -1.55 -14.73
C THR A 714 -33.08 -2.63 -15.07
N GLY A 715 -33.47 -3.90 -15.05
CA GLY A 715 -32.60 -5.04 -15.37
C GLY A 715 -31.52 -5.31 -14.32
N ILE A 716 -31.65 -4.77 -13.11
CA ILE A 716 -30.69 -4.93 -12.01
C ILE A 716 -31.07 -6.16 -11.18
N LYS A 717 -30.14 -7.11 -11.09
CA LYS A 717 -30.30 -8.33 -10.29
C LYS A 717 -30.04 -8.04 -8.81
N ILE A 718 -31.10 -8.15 -8.00
CA ILE A 718 -30.98 -8.08 -6.54
C ILE A 718 -30.44 -9.42 -6.02
N LYS A 719 -29.39 -9.36 -5.19
CA LYS A 719 -28.79 -10.51 -4.52
C LYS A 719 -29.11 -10.58 -3.03
N GLY A 720 -29.50 -9.47 -2.41
CA GLY A 720 -29.91 -9.48 -1.00
C GLY A 720 -30.38 -8.14 -0.47
N LEU A 721 -30.62 -8.14 0.83
CA LEU A 721 -30.92 -7.00 1.69
C LEU A 721 -29.84 -6.95 2.77
N ILE A 722 -29.29 -5.76 3.05
CA ILE A 722 -28.44 -5.53 4.23
C ILE A 722 -29.09 -4.50 5.14
N ILE A 723 -29.11 -4.81 6.43
CA ILE A 723 -29.66 -3.96 7.49
C ILE A 723 -28.63 -3.75 8.60
N SER A 724 -28.77 -2.66 9.35
CA SER A 724 -28.08 -2.46 10.62
C SER A 724 -29.10 -2.55 11.75
N ASN A 725 -28.88 -3.46 12.71
CA ASN A 725 -29.76 -3.69 13.84
C ASN A 725 -28.93 -3.98 15.11
N PRO A 726 -28.84 -3.05 16.09
CA PRO A 726 -29.44 -1.73 16.09
C PRO A 726 -28.92 -0.78 15.01
N SER A 727 -29.76 0.17 14.59
CA SER A 727 -29.55 0.98 13.40
C SER A 727 -28.59 2.16 13.62
N ASN A 728 -27.79 2.43 12.58
CA ASN A 728 -26.93 3.60 12.44
C ASN A 728 -27.32 4.31 11.13
N PRO A 729 -27.89 5.53 11.18
CA PRO A 729 -27.74 6.53 12.25
C PRO A 729 -28.89 6.61 13.29
N LEU A 730 -29.91 5.75 13.24
CA LEU A 730 -31.16 5.97 13.99
C LEU A 730 -31.03 5.80 15.52
N GLY A 731 -30.19 4.87 16.00
CA GLY A 731 -30.12 4.51 17.42
C GLY A 731 -31.28 3.62 17.89
N THR A 732 -32.00 3.00 16.96
CA THR A 732 -33.17 2.16 17.23
C THR A 732 -32.87 0.69 16.98
N SER A 733 -33.37 -0.19 17.85
CA SER A 733 -33.46 -1.63 17.58
C SER A 733 -34.70 -1.92 16.73
N LEU A 734 -34.61 -2.88 15.81
CA LEU A 734 -35.78 -3.36 15.06
C LEU A 734 -36.64 -4.24 15.96
N ASP A 735 -37.95 -4.09 15.84
CA ASP A 735 -38.92 -4.96 16.51
C ASP A 735 -39.03 -6.33 15.83
N ARG A 736 -39.67 -7.26 16.53
CA ARG A 736 -39.87 -8.65 16.10
C ARG A 736 -40.67 -8.77 14.80
N GLU A 737 -41.80 -8.08 14.70
CA GLU A 737 -42.70 -8.18 13.54
C GLU A 737 -42.02 -7.66 12.27
N THR A 738 -41.26 -6.56 12.40
CA THR A 738 -40.39 -6.06 11.33
C THR A 738 -39.37 -7.11 10.91
N LEU A 739 -38.60 -7.70 11.83
CA LEU A 739 -37.59 -8.71 11.49
C LEU A 739 -38.20 -9.97 10.85
N GLU A 740 -39.32 -10.47 11.36
CA GLU A 740 -40.07 -11.60 10.78
C GLU A 740 -40.56 -11.27 9.37
N SER A 741 -41.01 -10.03 9.13
CA SER A 741 -41.38 -9.53 7.79
C SER A 741 -40.16 -9.44 6.85
N LEU A 742 -38.98 -9.05 7.33
CA LEU A 742 -37.74 -9.03 6.52
C LEU A 742 -37.32 -10.45 6.13
N VAL A 743 -37.30 -11.38 7.10
CA VAL A 743 -36.95 -12.79 6.89
C VAL A 743 -37.96 -13.49 5.97
N SER A 744 -39.24 -13.15 6.07
CA SER A 744 -40.27 -13.64 5.12
C SER A 744 -40.01 -13.10 3.71
N PHE A 745 -39.78 -11.79 3.56
CA PHE A 745 -39.55 -11.17 2.25
C PHE A 745 -38.32 -11.74 1.53
N ILE A 746 -37.17 -11.89 2.20
CA ILE A 746 -35.97 -12.45 1.56
C ILE A 746 -36.16 -13.93 1.17
N ASN A 747 -36.94 -14.69 1.94
CA ASN A 747 -37.26 -16.08 1.64
C ASN A 747 -38.25 -16.18 0.46
N ASP A 748 -39.24 -15.30 0.37
CA ASP A 748 -40.16 -15.18 -0.78
C ASP A 748 -39.40 -14.86 -2.08
N LYS A 749 -38.37 -14.01 -2.03
CA LYS A 749 -37.56 -13.62 -3.20
C LYS A 749 -36.35 -14.53 -3.49
N GLN A 750 -36.01 -15.44 -2.58
CA GLN A 750 -34.77 -16.25 -2.61
C GLN A 750 -33.49 -15.39 -2.75
N ILE A 751 -33.38 -14.36 -1.91
CA ILE A 751 -32.23 -13.46 -1.82
C ILE A 751 -31.63 -13.48 -0.40
N HIS A 752 -30.39 -13.01 -0.24
CA HIS A 752 -29.69 -13.02 1.05
C HIS A 752 -30.17 -11.91 2.00
N LEU A 753 -30.04 -12.13 3.31
CA LEU A 753 -30.18 -11.14 4.37
C LEU A 753 -28.87 -11.05 5.16
N VAL A 754 -28.25 -9.87 5.16
CA VAL A 754 -27.08 -9.55 5.96
C VAL A 754 -27.50 -8.60 7.09
N CYS A 755 -27.30 -9.01 8.34
CA CYS A 755 -27.58 -8.19 9.51
C CYS A 755 -26.27 -7.71 10.15
N ASP A 756 -25.95 -6.42 9.98
CA ASP A 756 -24.87 -5.77 10.73
C ASP A 756 -25.37 -5.47 12.15
N GLU A 757 -24.99 -6.35 13.09
CA GLU A 757 -25.41 -6.31 14.50
C GLU A 757 -24.34 -5.69 15.41
N ILE A 758 -23.43 -4.85 14.86
CA ILE A 758 -22.30 -4.23 15.57
C ILE A 758 -22.67 -3.44 16.85
N TYR A 759 -23.93 -3.02 16.98
CA TYR A 759 -24.44 -2.28 18.15
C TYR A 759 -25.21 -3.15 19.16
N ALA A 760 -25.24 -4.49 19.00
CA ALA A 760 -26.05 -5.41 19.83
C ALA A 760 -25.92 -5.19 21.34
N ALA A 761 -24.69 -5.06 21.87
CA ALA A 761 -24.43 -4.82 23.29
C ALA A 761 -24.50 -3.34 23.73
N THR A 762 -25.00 -2.44 22.87
CA THR A 762 -25.23 -1.01 23.21
C THR A 762 -26.69 -0.68 23.45
N VAL A 763 -27.59 -1.67 23.54
CA VAL A 763 -28.99 -1.44 23.89
C VAL A 763 -29.13 -1.09 25.37
N PHE A 764 -29.83 0.00 25.63
CA PHE A 764 -29.88 0.68 26.93
C PHE A 764 -31.31 0.97 27.43
N ALA A 765 -32.33 0.71 26.62
CA ALA A 765 -33.73 0.85 27.00
C ALA A 765 -34.63 -0.13 26.21
N GLU A 766 -35.83 -0.37 26.72
CA GLU A 766 -36.85 -1.19 26.05
C GLU A 766 -37.38 -0.50 24.76
N PRO A 767 -37.74 -1.28 23.71
CA PRO A 767 -37.72 -2.75 23.64
C PRO A 767 -36.29 -3.32 23.55
N GLY A 768 -36.01 -4.41 24.26
CA GLY A 768 -34.71 -5.08 24.23
C GLY A 768 -34.24 -5.50 22.83
N PHE A 769 -32.93 -5.71 22.67
CA PHE A 769 -32.35 -6.18 21.40
C PHE A 769 -32.93 -7.54 20.98
N ILE A 770 -33.27 -7.69 19.70
CA ILE A 770 -33.60 -8.97 19.07
C ILE A 770 -32.65 -9.17 17.89
N SER A 771 -31.88 -10.26 17.92
CA SER A 771 -31.02 -10.67 16.81
C SER A 771 -31.80 -11.44 15.75
N VAL A 772 -31.38 -11.38 14.48
CA VAL A 772 -31.94 -12.24 13.42
C VAL A 772 -31.76 -13.73 13.74
N ALA A 773 -30.75 -14.09 14.54
CA ALA A 773 -30.54 -15.45 15.03
C ALA A 773 -31.72 -15.99 15.86
N GLU A 774 -32.41 -15.12 16.61
CA GLU A 774 -33.56 -15.48 17.44
C GLU A 774 -34.77 -15.77 16.56
N ILE A 775 -35.01 -14.91 15.57
CA ILE A 775 -36.10 -15.02 14.61
C ILE A 775 -36.02 -16.33 13.82
N ILE A 776 -34.85 -16.67 13.29
CA ILE A 776 -34.67 -17.91 12.49
C ILE A 776 -34.59 -19.19 13.33
N GLN A 777 -34.52 -19.09 14.66
CA GLN A 777 -34.67 -20.23 15.57
C GLN A 777 -36.14 -20.63 15.70
N GLU A 778 -37.06 -19.67 15.54
CA GLU A 778 -38.50 -19.86 15.63
C GLU A 778 -39.14 -20.10 14.24
N MET A 779 -38.66 -19.42 13.19
CA MET A 779 -39.10 -19.57 11.80
C MET A 779 -38.43 -20.77 11.08
N TYR A 780 -38.71 -21.99 11.53
CA TYR A 780 -38.06 -23.24 11.08
C TYR A 780 -38.19 -23.57 9.57
N TYR A 781 -39.09 -22.91 8.83
CA TYR A 781 -39.31 -23.11 7.39
C TYR A 781 -38.44 -22.23 6.48
N VAL A 782 -37.68 -21.29 7.07
CA VAL A 782 -36.84 -20.33 6.35
C VAL A 782 -35.55 -21.01 5.87
N ASN A 783 -35.13 -20.69 4.64
CA ASN A 783 -33.82 -21.10 4.15
C ASN A 783 -32.71 -20.35 4.90
N ARG A 784 -32.11 -21.01 5.91
CA ARG A 784 -31.04 -20.43 6.74
C ARG A 784 -29.77 -20.10 5.94
N ASP A 785 -29.55 -20.73 4.78
CA ASP A 785 -28.40 -20.44 3.90
C ASP A 785 -28.43 -19.03 3.29
N LEU A 786 -29.56 -18.33 3.42
CA LEU A 786 -29.72 -16.93 3.03
C LEU A 786 -29.37 -15.94 4.15
N ILE A 787 -29.07 -16.40 5.38
CA ILE A 787 -28.97 -15.54 6.57
C ILE A 787 -27.51 -15.42 7.04
N HIS A 788 -27.07 -14.18 7.22
CA HIS A 788 -25.70 -13.85 7.63
C HIS A 788 -25.68 -12.70 8.63
N ILE A 789 -24.77 -12.74 9.59
CA ILE A 789 -24.55 -11.69 10.60
C ILE A 789 -23.14 -11.12 10.42
N VAL A 790 -23.04 -9.79 10.44
CA VAL A 790 -21.80 -9.04 10.58
C VAL A 790 -21.72 -8.48 11.99
N TYR A 791 -20.55 -8.58 12.63
CA TYR A 791 -20.34 -8.12 14.00
C TYR A 791 -18.92 -7.59 14.22
N SER A 792 -18.69 -6.78 15.26
CA SER A 792 -17.37 -6.25 15.59
C SER A 792 -17.35 -5.63 17.00
N LEU A 793 -16.24 -5.83 17.74
CA LEU A 793 -16.00 -5.22 19.06
C LEU A 793 -15.65 -3.71 19.00
N SER A 794 -15.84 -3.08 17.84
CA SER A 794 -15.43 -1.69 17.59
C SER A 794 -16.34 -0.66 18.27
N LYS A 795 -17.55 -1.04 18.70
CA LYS A 795 -18.61 -0.12 19.13
C LYS A 795 -19.08 -0.38 20.55
N ASP A 796 -19.50 -1.60 20.85
CA ASP A 796 -19.87 -2.02 22.20
C ASP A 796 -18.67 -1.98 23.15
N MET A 797 -17.58 -2.68 22.84
CA MET A 797 -16.39 -2.72 23.69
C MET A 797 -15.51 -1.47 23.61
N GLY A 798 -15.74 -0.59 22.62
CA GLY A 798 -14.88 0.57 22.41
C GLY A 798 -13.47 0.22 21.93
N LEU A 799 -13.30 -0.91 21.24
CA LEU A 799 -12.01 -1.40 20.75
C LEU A 799 -11.82 -1.30 19.22
N PRO A 800 -12.17 -0.19 18.54
CA PRO A 800 -12.03 -0.11 17.09
C PRO A 800 -10.57 -0.28 16.66
N GLY A 801 -9.61 0.23 17.45
CA GLY A 801 -8.17 0.12 17.17
C GLY A 801 -7.67 -1.32 16.96
N PHE A 802 -8.32 -2.30 17.58
CA PHE A 802 -7.94 -3.71 17.51
C PHE A 802 -8.42 -4.43 16.23
N ARG A 803 -9.21 -3.75 15.38
CA ARG A 803 -9.67 -4.24 14.06
C ARG A 803 -10.38 -5.60 14.12
N VAL A 804 -11.12 -5.89 15.18
CA VAL A 804 -11.85 -7.16 15.33
C VAL A 804 -13.18 -7.11 14.62
N GLY A 805 -13.26 -7.71 13.43
CA GLY A 805 -14.51 -7.96 12.70
C GLY A 805 -14.84 -9.45 12.66
N VAL A 806 -16.14 -9.75 12.54
CA VAL A 806 -16.68 -11.10 12.46
C VAL A 806 -17.71 -11.17 11.34
N VAL A 807 -17.59 -12.19 10.49
CA VAL A 807 -18.68 -12.71 9.66
C VAL A 807 -19.14 -14.02 10.32
N TYR A 808 -20.43 -14.13 10.59
CA TYR A 808 -21.07 -15.37 11.03
C TYR A 808 -22.15 -15.74 10.01
N SER A 809 -22.04 -16.91 9.39
CA SER A 809 -22.95 -17.36 8.34
C SER A 809 -23.51 -18.74 8.65
N TYR A 810 -24.82 -18.90 8.47
CA TYR A 810 -25.48 -20.20 8.53
C TYR A 810 -25.22 -21.04 7.27
N ASN A 811 -24.77 -20.41 6.18
CA ASN A 811 -24.34 -21.06 4.93
C ASN A 811 -22.86 -21.47 4.98
N ASP A 812 -22.57 -22.76 4.81
CA ASP A 812 -21.23 -23.35 4.87
C ASP A 812 -20.31 -22.93 3.71
N VAL A 813 -20.86 -22.75 2.52
CA VAL A 813 -20.11 -22.28 1.34
C VAL A 813 -19.63 -20.85 1.58
N VAL A 814 -20.47 -20.00 2.16
CA VAL A 814 -20.12 -18.63 2.56
C VAL A 814 -19.09 -18.63 3.69
N VAL A 815 -19.22 -19.49 4.70
CA VAL A 815 -18.18 -19.65 5.74
C VAL A 815 -16.84 -20.03 5.12
N SER A 816 -16.79 -21.01 4.22
CA SER A 816 -15.58 -21.46 3.54
C SER A 816 -14.97 -20.39 2.61
N CYS A 817 -15.81 -19.63 1.90
CA CYS A 817 -15.35 -18.53 1.06
C CYS A 817 -14.78 -17.37 1.89
N ALA A 818 -15.56 -16.85 2.84
CA ALA A 818 -15.14 -15.77 3.74
C ALA A 818 -13.89 -16.14 4.55
N ARG A 819 -13.77 -17.40 4.98
CA ARG A 819 -12.60 -17.90 5.73
C ARG A 819 -11.32 -17.93 4.89
N ARG A 820 -11.39 -18.15 3.58
CA ARG A 820 -10.23 -17.98 2.68
C ARG A 820 -9.91 -16.50 2.47
N MET A 821 -10.93 -15.66 2.32
CA MET A 821 -10.77 -14.21 2.16
C MET A 821 -10.28 -13.48 3.42
N SER A 822 -10.51 -14.04 4.62
CA SER A 822 -10.04 -13.44 5.87
C SER A 822 -8.51 -13.29 5.93
N SER A 823 -7.76 -14.08 5.14
CA SER A 823 -6.31 -13.95 4.96
C SER A 823 -5.84 -12.54 4.55
N PHE A 824 -6.69 -11.75 3.87
CA PHE A 824 -6.40 -10.36 3.52
C PHE A 824 -6.57 -9.36 4.67
N GLY A 825 -7.11 -9.79 5.81
CA GLY A 825 -7.47 -8.92 6.94
C GLY A 825 -7.66 -9.69 8.24
N LEU A 826 -6.71 -10.58 8.59
CA LEU A 826 -6.77 -11.34 9.84
C LEU A 826 -6.62 -10.40 11.05
N VAL A 827 -7.36 -10.72 12.12
CA VAL A 827 -7.11 -10.12 13.43
C VAL A 827 -5.73 -10.57 13.91
N SER A 828 -4.92 -9.65 14.43
CA SER A 828 -3.60 -9.98 15.00
C SER A 828 -3.68 -11.11 16.02
N SER A 829 -2.83 -12.13 15.93
CA SER A 829 -2.81 -13.26 16.86
C SER A 829 -2.60 -12.83 18.33
N GLN A 830 -1.81 -11.77 18.56
CA GLN A 830 -1.67 -11.12 19.87
C GLN A 830 -3.02 -10.59 20.37
N THR A 831 -3.75 -9.87 19.52
CA THR A 831 -5.09 -9.36 19.83
C THR A 831 -6.07 -10.51 20.08
N GLN A 832 -6.03 -11.57 19.26
CA GLN A 832 -6.86 -12.76 19.45
C GLN A 832 -6.59 -13.41 20.83
N SER A 833 -5.33 -13.58 21.21
CA SER A 833 -4.96 -14.18 22.51
C SER A 833 -5.42 -13.33 23.69
N PHE A 834 -5.15 -12.02 23.66
CA PHE A 834 -5.59 -11.09 24.70
C PHE A 834 -7.12 -11.09 24.89
N LEU A 835 -7.86 -11.01 23.78
CA LEU A 835 -9.32 -11.01 23.81
C LEU A 835 -9.89 -12.39 24.14
N ALA A 836 -9.23 -13.49 23.79
CA ALA A 836 -9.63 -14.83 24.20
C ALA A 836 -9.65 -14.95 25.73
N ALA A 837 -8.63 -14.42 26.42
CA ALA A 837 -8.59 -14.39 27.87
C ALA A 837 -9.70 -13.50 28.45
N MET A 838 -9.80 -12.25 27.99
CA MET A 838 -10.77 -11.27 28.52
C MET A 838 -12.23 -11.67 28.29
N LEU A 839 -12.57 -12.20 27.12
CA LEU A 839 -13.94 -12.63 26.79
C LEU A 839 -14.30 -14.01 27.35
N SER A 840 -13.31 -14.79 27.82
CA SER A 840 -13.57 -16.03 28.56
C SER A 840 -13.93 -15.76 30.02
N ASP A 841 -13.47 -14.64 30.61
CA ASP A 841 -13.85 -14.22 31.95
C ASP A 841 -15.33 -13.80 31.98
N GLN A 842 -16.18 -14.73 32.43
CA GLN A 842 -17.62 -14.52 32.52
C GLN A 842 -17.99 -13.45 33.55
N SER A 843 -17.20 -13.29 34.62
CA SER A 843 -17.46 -12.28 35.65
C SER A 843 -17.22 -10.88 35.09
N PHE A 844 -16.12 -10.72 34.32
CA PHE A 844 -15.86 -9.49 33.58
C PHE A 844 -16.94 -9.21 32.54
N VAL A 845 -17.27 -10.19 31.67
CA VAL A 845 -18.24 -10.01 30.57
C VAL A 845 -19.63 -9.64 31.09
N ASP A 846 -20.16 -10.34 32.10
CA ASP A 846 -21.50 -10.07 32.63
C ASP A 846 -21.58 -8.68 33.28
N ASN A 847 -20.54 -8.27 34.02
CA ASN A 847 -20.44 -6.93 34.57
C ASN A 847 -20.30 -5.85 33.47
N PHE A 848 -19.48 -6.11 32.45
CA PHE A 848 -19.22 -5.18 31.35
C PHE A 848 -20.48 -4.88 30.55
N LEU A 849 -21.28 -5.89 30.20
CA LEU A 849 -22.52 -5.70 29.46
C LEU A 849 -23.55 -4.85 30.24
N VAL A 850 -23.67 -5.07 31.55
CA VAL A 850 -24.55 -4.28 32.42
C VAL A 850 -24.07 -2.82 32.53
N GLU A 851 -22.78 -2.60 32.76
CA GLU A 851 -22.23 -1.25 32.90
C GLU A 851 -22.23 -0.46 31.59
N VAL A 852 -21.98 -1.10 30.43
CA VAL A 852 -22.15 -0.45 29.11
C VAL A 852 -23.58 0.05 28.95
N SER A 853 -24.56 -0.84 29.12
CA SER A 853 -25.99 -0.50 28.98
C SER A 853 -26.38 0.68 29.89
N LYS A 854 -26.03 0.59 31.18
CA LYS A 854 -26.30 1.62 32.20
C LYS A 854 -25.62 2.97 31.93
N ARG A 855 -24.34 2.97 31.54
CA ARG A 855 -23.59 4.22 31.31
C ARG A 855 -24.00 4.89 30.00
N VAL A 856 -24.31 4.11 28.96
CA VAL A 856 -24.91 4.61 27.72
C VAL A 856 -26.31 5.18 27.99
N ALA A 857 -27.16 4.52 28.80
CA ALA A 857 -28.47 5.05 29.21
C ALA A 857 -28.35 6.42 29.90
N LYS A 858 -27.49 6.53 30.94
CA LYS A 858 -27.26 7.81 31.65
C LYS A 858 -26.84 8.90 30.68
N ARG A 859 -25.90 8.58 29.78
CA ARG A 859 -25.33 9.53 28.83
C ARG A 859 -26.33 9.98 27.75
N HIS A 860 -27.12 9.05 27.23
CA HIS A 860 -28.24 9.35 26.32
C HIS A 860 -29.24 10.28 27.01
N HIS A 861 -29.72 9.93 28.21
CA HIS A 861 -30.73 10.69 28.94
C HIS A 861 -30.27 12.13 29.23
N MET A 862 -29.06 12.31 29.76
CA MET A 862 -28.45 13.63 29.99
C MET A 862 -28.44 14.49 28.71
N PHE A 863 -28.12 13.89 27.56
CA PHE A 863 -28.06 14.61 26.29
C PHE A 863 -29.45 14.93 25.74
N THR A 864 -30.40 13.99 25.76
CA THR A 864 -31.76 14.22 25.26
C THR A 864 -32.54 15.20 26.12
N GLU A 865 -32.43 15.13 27.45
CA GLU A 865 -33.09 16.06 28.37
C GLU A 865 -32.59 17.49 28.15
N GLY A 866 -31.27 17.67 28.01
CA GLY A 866 -30.67 18.97 27.67
C GLY A 866 -31.18 19.52 26.33
N LEU A 867 -31.30 18.69 25.29
CA LEU A 867 -31.88 19.13 24.01
C LEU A 867 -33.38 19.48 24.12
N GLU A 868 -34.15 18.72 24.91
CA GLU A 868 -35.58 18.98 25.14
C GLU A 868 -35.82 20.31 25.88
N GLU A 869 -34.99 20.68 26.88
CA GLU A 869 -35.02 22.02 27.50
C GLU A 869 -34.88 23.15 26.47
N MET A 870 -34.12 22.91 25.41
CA MET A 870 -33.86 23.86 24.33
C MET A 870 -34.95 23.82 23.24
N GLY A 871 -35.94 22.93 23.36
CA GLY A 871 -36.99 22.69 22.36
C GLY A 871 -36.49 21.97 21.10
N ILE A 872 -35.40 21.20 21.20
CA ILE A 872 -34.92 20.31 20.14
C ILE A 872 -35.35 18.89 20.48
N SER A 873 -36.17 18.27 19.63
CA SER A 873 -36.54 16.87 19.74
C SER A 873 -35.51 15.94 19.09
N CYS A 874 -35.42 14.71 19.57
CA CYS A 874 -34.71 13.62 18.91
C CYS A 874 -35.69 12.50 18.50
N LEU A 875 -35.28 11.68 17.53
CA LEU A 875 -35.91 10.37 17.33
C LEU A 875 -35.74 9.56 18.61
N ARG A 876 -36.83 8.97 19.13
CA ARG A 876 -36.78 8.11 20.32
C ARG A 876 -35.88 6.92 20.02
N SER A 877 -34.74 6.86 20.69
CA SER A 877 -33.69 5.86 20.49
C SER A 877 -33.52 5.01 21.74
N ASN A 878 -33.03 3.78 21.59
CA ASN A 878 -32.86 2.82 22.68
C ASN A 878 -31.52 2.06 22.63
N ALA A 879 -30.68 2.39 21.65
CA ALA A 879 -29.44 1.70 21.32
C ALA A 879 -28.41 2.64 20.67
N GLY A 880 -27.18 2.16 20.51
CA GLY A 880 -26.12 2.90 19.82
C GLY A 880 -25.42 3.92 20.72
N LEU A 881 -24.67 4.81 20.08
CA LEU A 881 -23.74 5.76 20.72
C LEU A 881 -24.04 7.22 20.35
N PHE A 882 -25.24 7.44 19.83
CA PHE A 882 -25.69 8.66 19.17
C PHE A 882 -27.21 8.75 19.17
N VAL A 883 -27.73 9.97 18.97
CA VAL A 883 -29.14 10.25 18.67
C VAL A 883 -29.29 10.82 17.27
N LEU A 884 -30.48 10.66 16.68
CA LEU A 884 -30.88 11.40 15.49
C LEU A 884 -31.71 12.63 15.90
N MET A 885 -31.06 13.79 15.92
CA MET A 885 -31.60 15.08 16.33
C MET A 885 -32.42 15.73 15.21
N ASP A 886 -33.60 16.28 15.54
CA ASP A 886 -34.51 16.94 14.59
C ASP A 886 -34.34 18.48 14.61
N LEU A 887 -33.67 19.02 13.59
CA LEU A 887 -33.55 20.46 13.36
C LEU A 887 -34.39 20.95 12.18
N ARG A 888 -35.41 20.19 11.73
CA ARG A 888 -36.27 20.56 10.59
C ARG A 888 -36.96 21.90 10.79
N HIS A 889 -37.26 22.26 12.04
CA HIS A 889 -37.86 23.55 12.43
C HIS A 889 -36.86 24.73 12.42
N MET A 890 -35.56 24.46 12.35
CA MET A 890 -34.50 25.48 12.24
C MET A 890 -34.09 25.75 10.79
N LEU A 891 -34.46 24.88 9.84
CA LEU A 891 -34.23 25.11 8.43
C LEU A 891 -35.00 26.33 7.93
N LYS A 892 -34.37 27.10 7.03
CA LYS A 892 -35.04 28.22 6.35
C LYS A 892 -36.12 27.71 5.38
N ASP A 893 -35.76 26.70 4.61
CA ASP A 893 -36.62 26.00 3.63
C ASP A 893 -36.36 24.49 3.81
N LYS A 894 -37.34 23.61 3.49
CA LYS A 894 -37.19 22.15 3.64
C LYS A 894 -36.36 21.54 2.50
N THR A 895 -35.08 21.91 2.41
CA THR A 895 -34.15 21.51 1.35
C THR A 895 -32.80 21.06 1.90
N PHE A 896 -32.09 20.18 1.19
CA PHE A 896 -30.73 19.77 1.57
C PHE A 896 -29.73 20.94 1.55
N ASP A 897 -29.93 21.95 0.71
CA ASP A 897 -29.13 23.18 0.75
C ASP A 897 -29.28 23.93 2.09
N SER A 898 -30.50 23.96 2.64
CA SER A 898 -30.76 24.53 3.97
C SER A 898 -30.15 23.67 5.08
N GLU A 899 -30.19 22.34 4.95
CA GLU A 899 -29.49 21.42 5.86
C GLU A 899 -27.98 21.69 5.86
N MET A 900 -27.35 21.78 4.67
CA MET A 900 -25.93 22.10 4.52
C MET A 900 -25.58 23.49 5.03
N ALA A 901 -26.44 24.49 4.85
CA ALA A 901 -26.25 25.84 5.37
C ALA A 901 -26.28 25.86 6.91
N LEU A 902 -27.27 25.20 7.53
CA LEU A 902 -27.38 25.04 8.98
C LEU A 902 -26.19 24.25 9.54
N TRP A 903 -25.83 23.14 8.89
CA TRP A 903 -24.69 22.31 9.26
C TRP A 903 -23.38 23.09 9.26
N ARG A 904 -23.13 23.91 8.23
CA ARG A 904 -21.97 24.81 8.17
C ARG A 904 -21.95 25.84 9.32
N VAL A 905 -23.11 26.25 9.83
CA VAL A 905 -23.20 27.10 11.03
C VAL A 905 -22.85 26.31 12.28
N ILE A 906 -23.34 25.08 12.44
CA ILE A 906 -23.05 24.22 13.59
C ILE A 906 -21.53 23.95 13.69
N ILE A 907 -20.89 23.48 12.61
CA ILE A 907 -19.46 23.15 12.65
C ILE A 907 -18.56 24.39 12.81
N ASN A 908 -18.88 25.52 12.16
CA ASN A 908 -17.98 26.67 12.12
C ASN A 908 -18.23 27.72 13.21
N LYS A 909 -19.48 27.92 13.64
CA LYS A 909 -19.88 28.94 14.63
C LYS A 909 -20.20 28.34 16.00
N VAL A 910 -21.00 27.27 16.04
CA VAL A 910 -21.32 26.56 17.29
C VAL A 910 -20.13 25.70 17.74
N LYS A 911 -19.20 25.39 16.82
CA LYS A 911 -17.98 24.61 17.06
C LYS A 911 -18.30 23.22 17.60
N ILE A 912 -19.23 22.53 16.95
CA ILE A 912 -19.53 21.12 17.23
C ILE A 912 -19.53 20.37 15.90
N ASN A 913 -18.74 19.30 15.78
CA ASN A 913 -18.82 18.40 14.65
C ASN A 913 -20.00 17.44 14.85
N VAL A 914 -20.97 17.47 13.94
CA VAL A 914 -22.13 16.57 13.88
C VAL A 914 -22.28 16.06 12.43
N SER A 915 -22.94 14.93 12.21
CA SER A 915 -23.13 14.39 10.86
C SER A 915 -24.54 14.73 10.33
N PRO A 916 -24.68 15.39 9.16
CA PRO A 916 -25.99 15.75 8.60
C PRO A 916 -26.69 14.53 7.97
N GLY A 917 -28.04 14.54 7.96
CA GLY A 917 -28.89 13.43 7.52
C GLY A 917 -28.62 12.98 6.09
N SER A 918 -28.35 13.93 5.18
CA SER A 918 -27.91 13.66 3.81
C SER A 918 -26.64 12.80 3.71
N SER A 919 -25.74 12.83 4.70
CA SER A 919 -24.55 11.94 4.71
C SER A 919 -24.90 10.47 4.92
N PHE A 920 -26.12 10.17 5.38
CA PHE A 920 -26.65 8.82 5.58
C PHE A 920 -27.77 8.49 4.58
N HIS A 921 -27.92 9.28 3.51
CA HIS A 921 -28.99 9.17 2.51
C HIS A 921 -30.40 9.30 3.10
N CYS A 922 -30.57 10.09 4.17
CA CYS A 922 -31.91 10.42 4.66
C CYS A 922 -32.70 11.13 3.55
N SER A 923 -33.91 10.64 3.28
CA SER A 923 -34.84 11.19 2.28
C SER A 923 -35.39 12.57 2.66
N GLU A 924 -35.38 12.90 3.96
CA GLU A 924 -35.86 14.16 4.51
C GLU A 924 -34.67 15.03 5.00
N PRO A 925 -34.57 16.30 4.57
CA PRO A 925 -33.56 17.21 5.09
C PRO A 925 -33.90 17.71 6.50
N GLY A 926 -32.88 17.94 7.33
CA GLY A 926 -32.97 18.58 8.65
C GLY A 926 -32.69 17.65 9.85
N TRP A 927 -32.37 16.39 9.59
CA TRP A 927 -31.94 15.42 10.59
C TRP A 927 -30.42 15.46 10.80
N PHE A 928 -29.95 15.22 12.02
CA PHE A 928 -28.52 15.24 12.35
C PHE A 928 -28.16 14.11 13.32
N ARG A 929 -27.17 13.28 12.99
CA ARG A 929 -26.62 12.30 13.94
C ARG A 929 -25.61 12.99 14.86
N VAL A 930 -25.82 12.87 16.17
CA VAL A 930 -24.95 13.44 17.20
C VAL A 930 -24.52 12.35 18.18
N CYS A 931 -23.22 12.12 18.30
CA CYS A 931 -22.60 11.10 19.15
C CYS A 931 -22.31 11.66 20.56
N PHE A 932 -22.55 10.84 21.58
CA PHE A 932 -22.48 11.27 22.99
C PHE A 932 -21.55 10.40 23.88
N ALA A 933 -21.02 9.29 23.36
CA ALA A 933 -20.32 8.28 24.16
C ALA A 933 -18.77 8.38 24.14
N ASN A 934 -18.24 9.45 23.54
CA ASN A 934 -16.80 9.63 23.28
C ASN A 934 -16.16 10.82 24.04
N MET A 935 -16.82 11.33 25.10
CA MET A 935 -16.31 12.39 25.96
C MET A 935 -16.78 12.26 27.42
N ASP A 936 -16.14 13.02 28.32
CA ASP A 936 -16.55 13.17 29.73
C ASP A 936 -17.86 13.98 29.89
N GLU A 937 -18.39 14.05 31.12
CA GLU A 937 -19.65 14.76 31.41
C GLU A 937 -19.51 16.27 31.23
N ASP A 938 -18.37 16.84 31.61
CA ASP A 938 -18.06 18.28 31.47
C ASP A 938 -18.04 18.73 30.00
N THR A 939 -17.38 17.97 29.11
CA THR A 939 -17.33 18.28 27.67
C THR A 939 -18.71 18.16 27.02
N LEU A 940 -19.54 17.21 27.47
CA LEU A 940 -20.93 17.11 26.99
C LEU A 940 -21.76 18.31 27.47
N GLN A 941 -21.58 18.75 28.72
CA GLN A 941 -22.24 19.92 29.27
C GLN A 941 -21.87 21.20 28.49
N ILE A 942 -20.58 21.40 28.17
CA ILE A 942 -20.12 22.50 27.31
C ILE A 942 -20.74 22.42 25.90
N ALA A 943 -20.91 21.22 25.34
CA ALA A 943 -21.58 21.05 24.06
C ALA A 943 -23.07 21.44 24.12
N LEU A 944 -23.78 21.03 25.18
CA LEU A 944 -25.16 21.46 25.43
C LEU A 944 -25.26 22.99 25.59
N GLU A 945 -24.38 23.62 26.37
CA GLU A 945 -24.35 25.08 26.55
C GLU A 945 -24.16 25.82 25.22
N ARG A 946 -23.24 25.36 24.36
CA ARG A 946 -23.05 25.93 23.02
C ARG A 946 -24.29 25.79 22.13
N ILE A 947 -25.03 24.67 22.23
CA ILE A 947 -26.30 24.47 21.52
C ILE A 947 -27.37 25.42 22.09
N LYS A 948 -27.44 25.60 23.42
CA LYS A 948 -28.36 26.51 24.11
C LYS A 948 -28.20 27.94 23.62
N ASP A 949 -26.96 28.44 23.61
CA ASP A 949 -26.62 29.78 23.14
C ASP A 949 -26.98 29.99 21.66
N PHE A 950 -26.74 28.97 20.83
CA PHE A 950 -27.11 28.99 19.41
C PHE A 950 -28.63 29.09 19.21
N VAL A 951 -29.42 28.27 19.91
CA VAL A 951 -30.89 28.26 19.82
C VAL A 951 -31.50 29.55 20.36
N VAL A 952 -31.02 30.06 21.50
CA VAL A 952 -31.46 31.34 22.07
C VAL A 952 -31.12 32.50 21.13
N GLY A 953 -29.93 32.49 20.52
CA GLY A 953 -29.52 33.48 19.52
C GLY A 953 -30.39 33.49 18.26
N ASP A 954 -30.80 32.32 17.76
CA ASP A 954 -31.73 32.21 16.63
C ASP A 954 -33.13 32.75 16.97
N ARG A 955 -33.68 32.36 18.13
CA ARG A 955 -34.98 32.89 18.62
C ARG A 955 -34.96 34.41 18.77
N ALA A 956 -33.87 34.99 19.30
CA ALA A 956 -33.70 36.42 19.43
C ALA A 956 -33.62 37.15 18.07
N ASN A 957 -32.97 36.55 17.05
CA ASN A 957 -32.92 37.10 15.70
C ASN A 957 -34.26 36.98 14.95
N LYS A 958 -34.98 35.87 15.10
CA LYS A 958 -36.34 35.71 14.58
C LYS A 958 -37.29 36.76 15.18
N ASN A 959 -37.26 36.98 16.50
CA ASN A 959 -38.05 38.01 17.17
C ASN A 959 -37.67 39.45 16.74
N LYS A 960 -36.38 39.74 16.50
CA LYS A 960 -35.96 41.03 15.92
C LYS A 960 -36.55 41.22 14.52
N ASN A 961 -36.45 40.23 13.63
CA ASN A 961 -37.01 40.31 12.28
C ASN A 961 -38.54 40.44 12.27
N CYS A 962 -39.26 39.78 13.18
CA CYS A 962 -40.70 40.02 13.34
C CYS A 962 -41.02 41.46 13.80
N ASN A 963 -40.29 41.99 14.79
CA ASN A 963 -40.47 43.38 15.24
C ASN A 963 -40.11 44.42 14.14
N CYS A 964 -39.19 44.10 13.23
CA CYS A 964 -38.91 44.94 12.05
C CYS A 964 -40.09 45.01 11.07
N ILE A 965 -40.92 43.96 10.98
CA ILE A 965 -42.13 43.96 10.13
C ILE A 965 -43.24 44.77 10.79
N CYS A 966 -43.37 44.72 12.12
CA CYS A 966 -44.38 45.47 12.87
C CYS A 966 -44.17 47.00 12.87
N ASN A 967 -42.93 47.48 12.76
CA ASN A 967 -42.62 48.92 12.84
C ASN A 967 -42.62 49.68 11.50
N ASN A 968 -42.74 49.00 10.35
CA ASN A 968 -42.77 49.66 9.02
C ASN A 968 -44.10 50.38 8.67
N LYS A 969 -44.96 50.63 9.66
CA LYS A 969 -46.19 51.44 9.54
C LYS A 969 -46.23 52.65 10.49
N ARG A 970 -45.10 53.32 10.74
CA ARG A 970 -45.09 54.72 11.22
C ARG A 970 -43.78 55.45 10.90
N GLU A 971 -43.93 56.75 10.64
CA GLU A 971 -42.89 57.80 10.64
C GLU A 971 -41.89 57.91 9.48
N ASN A 972 -42.43 58.44 8.37
CA ASN A 972 -41.74 59.48 7.59
C ASN A 972 -41.36 60.69 8.48
N LYS A 973 -40.06 60.97 8.72
CA LYS A 973 -39.42 62.32 8.62
C LYS A 973 -37.97 62.41 9.17
N LYS A 974 -37.05 62.84 8.29
CA LYS A 974 -35.91 63.78 8.52
C LYS A 974 -35.23 63.86 9.92
N ARG A 975 -33.93 63.54 10.03
CA ARG A 975 -32.76 64.48 9.93
C ARG A 975 -31.39 63.84 10.30
N LYS A 976 -30.31 64.55 9.98
CA LYS A 976 -28.88 64.22 10.27
C LYS A 976 -28.49 64.62 11.71
N SER A 977 -27.56 63.90 12.37
CA SER A 977 -26.25 64.43 12.86
C SER A 977 -25.41 63.49 13.77
N PHE A 978 -24.13 63.31 13.41
CA PHE A 978 -22.89 63.39 14.22
C PHE A 978 -22.72 62.75 15.64
N GLN A 979 -21.63 61.96 15.71
CA GLN A 979 -20.55 61.90 16.73
C GLN A 979 -20.60 61.08 18.04
N LYS A 980 -19.55 60.23 18.17
CA LYS A 980 -18.63 59.98 19.33
C LYS A 980 -19.21 59.57 20.70
N ASN A 981 -18.69 58.46 21.25
CA ASN A 981 -17.54 58.53 22.18
C ASN A 981 -16.90 57.16 22.52
N LEU A 982 -15.62 57.22 22.95
CA LEU A 982 -14.83 56.08 23.45
C LEU A 982 -15.23 55.68 24.89
N LYS A 983 -14.88 54.44 25.28
CA LYS A 983 -13.92 54.21 26.38
C LYS A 983 -13.32 52.79 26.39
N LEU A 984 -12.06 52.70 26.83
CA LEU A 984 -11.31 51.45 27.03
C LEU A 984 -11.43 50.95 28.48
N SER A 985 -11.10 49.68 28.69
CA SER A 985 -10.22 49.27 29.80
C SER A 985 -9.50 47.96 29.49
N LEU A 986 -8.19 47.93 29.77
CA LEU A 986 -7.33 46.75 29.78
C LEU A 986 -6.96 46.44 31.24
N SER A 987 -6.73 45.17 31.58
CA SER A 987 -5.89 44.79 32.72
C SER A 987 -5.14 43.47 32.46
N SER A 988 -3.88 43.44 32.88
CA SER A 988 -2.96 42.30 32.94
C SER A 988 -3.05 41.65 34.35
N MET A 989 -2.42 40.54 34.73
CA MET A 989 -1.02 40.11 34.53
C MET A 989 -0.77 38.66 35.06
N ARG A 990 0.26 37.99 34.51
CA ARG A 990 1.22 37.02 35.13
C ARG A 990 0.77 35.69 35.81
N TYR A 991 1.16 34.59 35.15
CA TYR A 991 2.13 33.56 35.60
C TYR A 991 2.21 33.14 37.08
N GLU A 992 2.07 31.82 37.29
CA GLU A 992 2.96 31.01 38.14
C GLU A 992 3.25 29.67 37.42
N GLU A 993 4.36 29.02 37.76
CA GLU A 993 4.96 27.89 37.02
C GLU A 993 5.47 26.86 38.05
N HIS A 994 5.20 25.54 37.92
CA HIS A 994 6.16 24.47 38.28
C HIS A 994 5.70 23.01 38.01
N VAL A 995 6.72 22.16 37.75
CA VAL A 995 6.78 20.68 37.64
C VAL A 995 6.17 20.00 36.39
N ARG A 996 6.91 18.99 35.88
CA ARG A 996 6.72 18.30 34.59
C ARG A 996 6.36 16.80 34.74
N SER A 997 5.86 16.24 33.63
CA SER A 997 6.01 14.85 33.11
C SER A 997 4.79 13.91 33.23
N PRO A 998 4.66 12.89 32.34
CA PRO A 998 5.11 12.79 30.94
C PRO A 998 3.95 12.57 29.92
N LYS A 999 4.31 12.57 28.63
CA LYS A 999 3.42 12.51 27.46
C LYS A 999 2.57 11.22 27.40
N LEU A 1000 1.31 11.34 27.00
CA LEU A 1000 0.59 10.27 26.27
C LEU A 1000 0.33 10.76 24.83
N MET A 1001 0.80 9.99 23.85
CA MET A 1001 0.32 10.11 22.47
C MET A 1001 -0.84 9.13 22.26
N SER A 1002 -1.94 9.60 21.67
CA SER A 1002 -3.02 8.75 21.16
C SER A 1002 -2.90 8.56 19.64
N PRO A 1003 -3.45 7.47 19.07
CA PRO A 1003 -2.93 6.90 17.83
C PRO A 1003 -3.52 7.51 16.55
N HIS A 1004 -2.68 7.65 15.53
CA HIS A 1004 -3.11 8.01 14.17
C HIS A 1004 -3.92 6.88 13.50
N SER A 1005 -5.04 7.24 12.89
CA SER A 1005 -5.74 6.45 11.87
C SER A 1005 -5.01 6.63 10.51
N PRO A 1006 -5.05 5.65 9.58
CA PRO A 1006 -4.01 5.57 8.55
C PRO A 1006 -4.22 6.52 7.35
N LEU A 1007 -3.11 7.20 7.03
CA LEU A 1007 -2.64 7.62 5.71
C LEU A 1007 -3.59 8.35 4.74
N LEU A 1008 -3.21 9.61 4.45
CA LEU A 1008 -3.16 10.07 3.06
C LEU A 1008 -1.97 11.03 2.85
N ARG A 1009 -0.85 10.44 2.39
CA ARG A 1009 0.13 11.09 1.50
C ARG A 1009 0.55 10.04 0.48
N ALA A 1010 0.08 10.24 -0.74
CA ALA A 1010 0.59 9.70 -1.98
C ALA A 1010 0.86 10.92 -2.89
#